data_AF-A0A370HPN3-F1
#
_entry.id   AF-A0A370HPN3-F1
#
_cell.length_a   1.000
_cell.length_b   1.000
_cell.length_c   1.000
_cell.angle_alpha   90.00
_cell.angle_beta   90.00
_cell.angle_gamma   90.00
#
_symmetry.space_group_name_H-M   'P 1'
#
loop_
_entity.id
_entity.type
_entity.pdbx_description
1 polymer ?
#
loop_
_entity_poly.entity_id
_entity_poly.type
_entity_poly.pdbx_seq_one_letter_code
_entity_poly.pdbx_strand_id
1 'polypeptide(L)'
;MTITESVPDLPGEIPAGGSGFRTNRVEIARFDHPLTRMLLASDGFTMPVLEAILGTELEVRVLRQDELSAERLPAVVSDALRSSGNDHVIVRRSCLMDPDMRTVSVNHVVTVSEPAAASGVDDIRMPIGYSLMARGVSQRRSILRVGLARWPDGRACAAKSYVIVLGDRPLCYIRESFNPSVIPPDHSYTDGGDPHWGDEPETSDPGPTDLATALPAAGHETSQYQPPWPDTAALRTTVERLRGLPPLVHPDECSSLTADLAEAVHGRAFVLHLGDCAETFAMCDTGALAARRALMHAAASVLAHGLGLPIVSIGRLAGQYAKPRSTPVEPGTGLMSYYGDMVNGHERDPAVRTPDPNRLLDAYFHAAATLNYLRRCAAPPTTLCAKILVEAADRCVEPVPRELLRAVAGLLSTAAVAPARSRELYSSISRLHVSHEALILPYEAALTRRGSDRRWWDCSTQLLWIGDRTRNPAQGHVRFAAEVHNPVAVKLGPAATPRDVESLCARLNPENRPGRLTLIPRLGAERAVDGLPALFDAAAAVGSPVCWICDPMHANTRMYRGQKIRRVDDIVAEIRAFFQACRATGTVPGGLHLECAPEAVSECVGGWGARQSDDSVAEHRTRCDPRLNPVQTLHCVVAALTELRGLSRKSLPAKELDVATTLPNSVHRQVLDA
;
A
#
# COMPACT_ATOMS: atom_id res chain seq x y z
N MET A 1 11.30 -76.51 -26.17
CA MET A 1 11.40 -75.64 -24.98
C MET A 1 10.58 -74.41 -25.29
N THR A 2 9.41 -74.28 -24.66
CA THR A 2 8.43 -73.26 -24.97
C THR A 2 8.01 -72.62 -23.66
N ILE A 3 8.12 -71.29 -23.62
CA ILE A 3 7.89 -70.40 -22.47
C ILE A 3 6.37 -70.29 -22.24
N THR A 4 5.94 -70.37 -20.98
CA THR A 4 4.54 -70.20 -20.55
C THR A 4 4.38 -68.86 -19.83
N GLU A 5 3.46 -68.04 -20.32
CA GLU A 5 3.05 -66.76 -19.74
C GLU A 5 2.12 -66.96 -18.53
N SER A 6 2.35 -66.17 -17.49
CA SER A 6 1.54 -66.10 -16.27
C SER A 6 0.39 -65.11 -16.42
N VAL A 7 -0.84 -65.59 -16.20
CA VAL A 7 -2.05 -64.75 -16.00
C VAL A 7 -2.16 -64.40 -14.51
N PRO A 8 -2.46 -63.15 -14.12
CA PRO A 8 -2.71 -62.79 -12.73
C PRO A 8 -4.17 -63.06 -12.30
N ASP A 9 -4.32 -63.48 -11.04
CA ASP A 9 -5.58 -63.75 -10.34
C ASP A 9 -6.49 -62.52 -10.19
N LEU A 10 -7.80 -62.79 -10.16
CA LEU A 10 -8.88 -61.83 -9.88
C LEU A 10 -8.81 -61.28 -8.43
N PRO A 11 -8.97 -59.96 -8.21
CA PRO A 11 -9.09 -59.43 -6.85
C PRO A 11 -10.46 -59.77 -6.25
N GLY A 12 -10.42 -60.40 -5.07
CA GLY A 12 -11.58 -60.73 -4.26
C GLY A 12 -12.36 -59.53 -3.73
N GLU A 13 -13.53 -59.84 -3.20
CA GLU A 13 -14.57 -58.94 -2.70
C GLU A 13 -14.04 -57.83 -1.77
N ILE A 14 -14.40 -56.59 -2.11
CA ILE A 14 -14.16 -55.39 -1.30
C ILE A 14 -15.17 -55.39 -0.14
N PRO A 15 -14.75 -55.15 1.12
CA PRO A 15 -15.66 -55.07 2.26
C PRO A 15 -16.68 -53.93 2.09
N ALA A 16 -17.89 -54.14 2.61
CA ALA A 16 -18.96 -53.14 2.63
C ALA A 16 -18.53 -51.87 3.39
N GLY A 17 -17.93 -50.93 2.67
CA GLY A 17 -17.58 -49.58 3.13
C GLY A 17 -18.82 -48.69 3.17
N GLY A 18 -19.01 -48.05 4.32
CA GLY A 18 -20.17 -47.21 4.66
C GLY A 18 -20.46 -46.06 3.70
N SER A 19 -21.73 -45.69 3.72
CA SER A 19 -22.43 -44.61 3.03
C SER A 19 -21.63 -43.33 2.77
N GLY A 20 -21.61 -42.88 1.51
CA GLY A 20 -21.19 -41.52 1.13
C GLY A 20 -21.34 -41.18 -0.36
N PHE A 21 -21.51 -42.17 -1.23
CA PHE A 21 -21.43 -41.99 -2.69
C PHE A 21 -22.76 -41.76 -3.45
N ARG A 22 -23.81 -41.26 -2.80
CA ARG A 22 -25.09 -40.97 -3.48
C ARG A 22 -25.74 -39.69 -2.96
N THR A 23 -25.59 -38.55 -3.65
CA THR A 23 -26.55 -37.42 -3.56
C THR A 23 -26.38 -36.27 -4.57
N ASN A 24 -25.18 -35.91 -5.04
CA ASN A 24 -25.02 -34.63 -5.79
C ASN A 24 -25.68 -34.57 -7.18
N ARG A 25 -25.95 -35.71 -7.84
CA ARG A 25 -26.56 -35.71 -9.19
C ARG A 25 -27.93 -35.04 -9.24
N VAL A 26 -28.74 -35.22 -8.19
CA VAL A 26 -30.09 -34.62 -8.09
C VAL A 26 -29.97 -33.12 -7.85
N GLU A 27 -29.03 -32.70 -7.02
CA GLU A 27 -28.78 -31.27 -6.73
C GLU A 27 -28.21 -30.53 -7.94
N ILE A 28 -27.25 -31.13 -8.66
CA ILE A 28 -26.69 -30.56 -9.90
C ILE A 28 -27.77 -30.47 -10.98
N ALA A 29 -28.66 -31.47 -11.08
CA ALA A 29 -29.74 -31.47 -12.07
C ALA A 29 -30.77 -30.34 -11.86
N ARG A 30 -30.78 -29.67 -10.69
CA ARG A 30 -31.63 -28.50 -10.45
C ARG A 30 -31.13 -27.23 -11.13
N PHE A 31 -29.88 -27.19 -11.58
CA PHE A 31 -29.33 -26.09 -12.36
C PHE A 31 -29.63 -26.29 -13.84
N ASP A 32 -30.34 -25.37 -14.47
CA ASP A 32 -30.77 -25.39 -15.87
C ASP A 32 -29.64 -25.03 -16.83
N HIS A 33 -28.67 -24.22 -16.39
CA HIS A 33 -27.56 -23.81 -17.24
C HIS A 33 -26.50 -24.93 -17.39
N PRO A 34 -26.18 -25.39 -18.62
CA PRO A 34 -25.27 -26.52 -18.84
C PRO A 34 -23.84 -26.26 -18.36
N LEU A 35 -23.32 -25.03 -18.52
CA LEU A 35 -21.99 -24.67 -18.00
C LEU A 35 -21.94 -24.77 -16.47
N THR A 36 -23.01 -24.38 -15.79
CA THR A 36 -23.11 -24.43 -14.34
C THR A 36 -23.14 -25.88 -13.87
N ARG A 37 -23.93 -26.75 -14.52
CA ARG A 37 -23.90 -28.19 -14.24
C ARG A 37 -22.53 -28.81 -14.45
N MET A 38 -21.85 -28.45 -15.54
CA MET A 38 -20.52 -28.96 -15.86
C MET A 38 -19.50 -28.54 -14.79
N LEU A 39 -19.53 -27.27 -14.37
CA LEU A 39 -18.64 -26.75 -13.35
C LEU A 39 -18.89 -27.36 -11.97
N LEU A 40 -20.16 -27.54 -11.60
CA LEU A 40 -20.59 -28.15 -10.33
C LEU A 40 -20.32 -29.66 -10.29
N ALA A 41 -20.37 -30.35 -11.43
CA ALA A 41 -20.05 -31.78 -11.54
C ALA A 41 -18.54 -32.07 -11.62
N SER A 42 -17.72 -31.07 -11.93
CA SER A 42 -16.27 -31.24 -12.10
C SER A 42 -15.57 -31.49 -10.76
N ASP A 43 -14.92 -32.65 -10.65
CA ASP A 43 -13.95 -33.04 -9.63
C ASP A 43 -12.48 -32.73 -10.06
N GLY A 44 -12.32 -32.14 -11.24
CA GLY A 44 -11.07 -31.62 -11.77
C GLY A 44 -10.66 -30.26 -11.19
N PHE A 45 -9.72 -29.59 -11.84
CA PHE A 45 -9.27 -28.26 -11.41
C PHE A 45 -10.26 -27.20 -11.89
N THR A 46 -10.91 -26.50 -10.96
CA THR A 46 -11.94 -25.48 -11.28
C THR A 46 -11.37 -24.34 -12.12
N MET A 47 -10.15 -23.89 -11.83
CA MET A 47 -9.54 -22.74 -12.51
C MET A 47 -9.33 -22.95 -14.03
N PRO A 48 -8.68 -24.04 -14.51
CA PRO A 48 -8.62 -24.32 -15.95
C PRO A 48 -9.98 -24.37 -16.66
N VAL A 49 -11.02 -24.85 -15.98
CA VAL A 49 -12.39 -24.85 -16.54
C VAL A 49 -12.92 -23.43 -16.67
N LEU A 50 -12.72 -22.58 -15.67
CA LEU A 50 -13.13 -21.18 -15.72
C LEU A 50 -12.34 -20.39 -16.77
N GLU A 51 -11.03 -20.63 -16.89
CA GLU A 51 -10.18 -20.03 -17.93
C GLU A 51 -10.63 -20.44 -19.33
N ALA A 52 -10.99 -21.72 -19.52
CA ALA A 52 -11.54 -22.20 -20.78
C ALA A 52 -12.92 -21.57 -21.10
N ILE A 53 -13.78 -21.37 -20.08
CA ILE A 53 -15.09 -20.71 -20.24
C ILE A 53 -14.91 -19.23 -20.63
N LEU A 54 -13.95 -18.54 -20.02
CA LEU A 54 -13.74 -17.11 -20.22
C LEU A 54 -12.81 -16.77 -21.40
N GLY A 55 -12.03 -17.74 -21.87
CA GLY A 55 -11.01 -17.52 -22.90
C GLY A 55 -9.85 -16.64 -22.43
N THR A 56 -9.58 -16.62 -21.12
CA THR A 56 -8.55 -15.77 -20.51
C THR A 56 -7.95 -16.42 -19.28
N GLU A 57 -6.70 -16.08 -18.96
CA GLU A 57 -6.02 -16.55 -17.75
C GLU A 57 -6.59 -15.85 -16.52
N LEU A 58 -6.69 -16.58 -15.40
CA LEU A 58 -7.19 -16.04 -14.14
C LEU A 58 -6.05 -15.82 -13.15
N GLU A 59 -6.19 -14.83 -12.29
CA GLU A 59 -5.28 -14.59 -11.17
C GLU A 59 -5.98 -14.84 -9.84
N VAL A 60 -5.25 -15.39 -8.85
CA VAL A 60 -5.78 -15.50 -7.48
C VAL A 60 -5.43 -14.26 -6.69
N ARG A 61 -6.38 -13.79 -5.89
CA ARG A 61 -6.15 -12.79 -4.86
C ARG A 61 -6.62 -13.32 -3.52
N VAL A 62 -5.68 -13.51 -2.60
CA VAL A 62 -6.01 -13.84 -1.20
C VAL A 62 -6.46 -12.58 -0.50
N LEU A 63 -7.71 -12.59 -0.04
CA LEU A 63 -8.34 -11.48 0.69
C LEU A 63 -7.96 -11.53 2.17
N ARG A 64 -7.90 -12.73 2.73
CA ARG A 64 -7.60 -12.96 4.14
C ARG A 64 -7.06 -14.38 4.33
N GLN A 65 -6.08 -14.55 5.21
CA GLN A 65 -5.57 -15.87 5.62
C GLN A 65 -5.22 -15.80 7.10
N ASP A 66 -5.98 -16.50 7.95
CA ASP A 66 -5.76 -16.55 9.40
C ASP A 66 -5.37 -17.96 9.81
N GLU A 67 -4.55 -18.07 10.87
CA GLU A 67 -4.33 -19.32 11.57
C GLU A 67 -5.20 -19.36 12.84
N LEU A 68 -5.96 -20.43 13.01
CA LEU A 68 -6.93 -20.61 14.09
C LEU A 68 -6.76 -22.01 14.71
N SER A 69 -7.28 -22.20 15.93
CA SER A 69 -7.48 -23.56 16.47
C SER A 69 -8.66 -24.22 15.75
N ALA A 70 -8.52 -25.51 15.45
CA ALA A 70 -9.57 -26.34 14.84
C ALA A 70 -10.84 -26.44 15.71
N GLU A 71 -10.78 -26.18 17.02
CA GLU A 71 -11.97 -26.11 17.90
C GLU A 71 -12.98 -25.05 17.46
N ARG A 72 -12.52 -24.03 16.72
CA ARG A 72 -13.36 -22.94 16.22
C ARG A 72 -14.03 -23.27 14.89
N LEU A 73 -13.69 -24.40 14.27
CA LEU A 73 -14.28 -24.79 12.99
C LEU A 73 -15.64 -25.45 13.20
N PRO A 74 -16.61 -25.19 12.30
CA PRO A 74 -17.85 -25.95 12.28
C PRO A 74 -17.59 -27.45 12.08
N ALA A 75 -18.43 -28.29 12.69
CA ALA A 75 -18.29 -29.75 12.62
C ALA A 75 -18.19 -30.26 11.17
N VAL A 76 -18.95 -29.67 10.24
CA VAL A 76 -18.90 -30.04 8.81
C VAL A 76 -17.51 -29.89 8.19
N VAL A 77 -16.72 -28.91 8.63
CA VAL A 77 -15.36 -28.67 8.13
C VAL A 77 -14.35 -29.54 8.89
N SER A 78 -14.50 -29.65 10.22
CA SER A 78 -13.62 -30.47 11.05
C SER A 78 -13.71 -31.96 10.67
N ASP A 79 -14.92 -32.47 10.43
CA ASP A 79 -15.16 -33.84 9.98
C ASP A 79 -14.59 -34.09 8.57
N ALA A 80 -14.76 -33.11 7.68
CA ALA A 80 -14.24 -33.16 6.31
C ALA A 80 -12.70 -33.19 6.28
N LEU A 81 -12.05 -32.49 7.20
CA LEU A 81 -10.59 -32.45 7.35
C LEU A 81 -10.02 -33.51 8.28
N ARG A 82 -10.87 -34.29 8.98
CA ARG A 82 -10.46 -35.23 10.03
C ARG A 82 -9.50 -34.59 11.06
N SER A 83 -9.71 -33.32 11.37
CA SER A 83 -8.86 -32.55 12.29
C SER A 83 -9.29 -32.76 13.75
N SER A 84 -8.31 -32.81 14.65
CA SER A 84 -8.53 -32.80 16.10
C SER A 84 -8.63 -31.37 16.62
N GLY A 85 -9.29 -31.14 17.77
CA GLY A 85 -9.38 -29.78 18.36
C GLY A 85 -8.02 -29.13 18.67
N ASN A 86 -7.00 -29.95 18.91
CA ASN A 86 -5.63 -29.48 19.16
C ASN A 86 -4.89 -29.06 17.87
N ASP A 87 -5.46 -29.29 16.69
CA ASP A 87 -4.81 -28.94 15.44
C ASP A 87 -4.93 -27.43 15.16
N HIS A 88 -3.90 -26.88 14.51
CA HIS A 88 -3.96 -25.55 13.94
C HIS A 88 -4.36 -25.64 12.46
N VAL A 89 -5.23 -24.72 12.07
CA VAL A 89 -5.80 -24.64 10.72
C VAL A 89 -5.61 -23.26 10.14
N ILE A 90 -5.35 -23.21 8.85
CA ILE A 90 -5.33 -21.99 8.06
C ILE A 90 -6.70 -21.83 7.42
N VAL A 91 -7.35 -20.71 7.68
CA VAL A 91 -8.61 -20.29 7.04
C VAL A 91 -8.31 -19.15 6.07
N ARG A 92 -8.50 -19.42 4.78
CA ARG A 92 -8.22 -18.52 3.67
C ARG A 92 -9.50 -18.11 2.96
N ARG A 93 -9.72 -16.81 2.80
CA ARG A 93 -10.67 -16.24 1.84
C ARG A 93 -9.90 -15.71 0.63
N SER A 94 -10.29 -16.13 -0.55
CA SER A 94 -9.64 -15.69 -1.80
C SER A 94 -10.64 -15.53 -2.92
N CYS A 95 -10.27 -14.82 -3.97
CA CYS A 95 -11.03 -14.78 -5.22
C CYS A 95 -10.16 -15.13 -6.42
N LEU A 96 -10.80 -15.63 -7.48
CA LEU A 96 -10.21 -15.67 -8.81
C LEU A 96 -10.70 -14.45 -9.59
N MET A 97 -9.81 -13.78 -10.33
CA MET A 97 -10.10 -12.57 -11.10
C MET A 97 -9.64 -12.73 -12.55
N ASP A 98 -10.37 -12.15 -13.48
CA ASP A 98 -9.94 -12.02 -14.87
C ASP A 98 -9.03 -10.79 -15.07
N PRO A 99 -8.41 -10.59 -16.26
CA PRO A 99 -7.53 -9.44 -16.52
C PRO A 99 -8.22 -8.07 -16.46
N ASP A 100 -9.56 -8.05 -16.52
CA ASP A 100 -10.38 -6.85 -16.35
C ASP A 100 -10.74 -6.59 -14.87
N MET A 101 -10.11 -7.33 -13.95
CA MET A 101 -10.31 -7.25 -12.49
C MET A 101 -11.71 -7.64 -12.02
N ARG A 102 -12.49 -8.30 -12.87
CA ARG A 102 -13.80 -8.83 -12.48
C ARG A 102 -13.58 -10.11 -11.68
N THR A 103 -14.18 -10.17 -10.49
CA THR A 103 -14.14 -11.36 -9.65
C THR A 103 -14.98 -12.47 -10.27
N VAL A 104 -14.37 -13.61 -10.56
CA VAL A 104 -14.99 -14.78 -11.21
C VAL A 104 -15.49 -15.79 -10.19
N SER A 105 -14.74 -16.01 -9.11
CA SER A 105 -15.17 -16.84 -8.00
C SER A 105 -14.69 -16.27 -6.66
N VAL A 106 -15.41 -16.59 -5.59
CA VAL A 106 -14.99 -16.35 -4.20
C VAL A 106 -14.89 -17.69 -3.51
N ASN A 107 -13.75 -17.91 -2.84
CA ASN A 107 -13.34 -19.20 -2.32
C ASN A 107 -13.07 -19.09 -0.83
N HIS A 108 -13.73 -19.93 -0.04
CA HIS A 108 -13.43 -20.17 1.36
C HIS A 108 -12.65 -21.48 1.46
N VAL A 109 -11.44 -21.43 2.01
CA VAL A 109 -10.50 -22.55 2.06
C VAL A 109 -10.11 -22.78 3.52
N VAL A 110 -10.13 -24.03 3.96
CA VAL A 110 -9.63 -24.43 5.28
C VAL A 110 -8.66 -25.59 5.10
N THR A 111 -7.47 -25.50 5.69
CA THR A 111 -6.42 -26.53 5.59
C THR A 111 -5.73 -26.68 6.95
N VAL A 112 -5.27 -27.89 7.28
CA VAL A 112 -4.41 -28.08 8.46
C VAL A 112 -3.04 -27.45 8.19
N SER A 113 -2.47 -26.71 9.16
CA SER A 113 -1.27 -25.86 8.95
C SER A 113 -0.03 -26.65 8.51
N GLU A 114 0.29 -27.77 9.17
CA GLU A 114 1.50 -28.56 8.84
C GLU A 114 1.49 -29.10 7.39
N PRO A 115 0.42 -29.77 6.91
CA PRO A 115 0.34 -30.23 5.52
C PRO A 115 0.30 -29.11 4.47
N ALA A 116 -0.13 -27.90 4.85
CA ALA A 116 -0.34 -26.79 3.94
C ALA A 116 0.98 -26.28 3.35
N ALA A 117 2.01 -26.09 4.19
CA ALA A 117 3.33 -25.61 3.78
C ALA A 117 4.03 -26.58 2.82
N ALA A 118 3.95 -27.89 3.09
CA ALA A 118 4.53 -28.91 2.23
C ALA A 118 3.86 -28.97 0.85
N SER A 119 2.56 -28.66 0.79
CA SER A 119 1.75 -28.74 -0.43
C SER A 119 1.61 -27.39 -1.16
N GLY A 120 2.08 -26.29 -0.57
CA GLY A 120 1.99 -24.93 -1.11
C GLY A 120 0.57 -24.37 -1.14
N VAL A 121 -0.32 -24.85 -0.26
CA VAL A 121 -1.72 -24.39 -0.14
C VAL A 121 -1.80 -23.05 0.59
N ASP A 122 -0.83 -22.79 1.46
CA ASP A 122 -0.61 -21.56 2.21
C ASP A 122 0.06 -20.45 1.37
N ASP A 123 0.57 -20.77 0.17
CA ASP A 123 1.13 -19.77 -0.75
C ASP A 123 0.02 -18.82 -1.23
N ILE A 124 0.17 -17.54 -0.87
CA ILE A 124 -0.80 -16.49 -1.16
C ILE A 124 -0.72 -16.00 -2.61
N ARG A 125 0.36 -16.31 -3.34
CA ARG A 125 0.60 -15.84 -4.72
C ARG A 125 0.10 -16.82 -5.76
N MET A 126 0.09 -18.11 -5.44
CA MET A 126 -0.33 -19.15 -6.38
C MET A 126 -1.73 -19.68 -6.08
N PRO A 127 -2.55 -19.93 -7.12
CA PRO A 127 -3.79 -20.67 -6.95
C PRO A 127 -3.48 -22.09 -6.48
N ILE A 128 -4.24 -22.59 -5.50
CA ILE A 128 -4.02 -23.91 -4.88
C ILE A 128 -3.93 -25.03 -5.92
N GLY A 129 -4.78 -24.97 -6.96
CA GLY A 129 -4.75 -25.92 -8.06
C GLY A 129 -3.38 -25.97 -8.77
N TYR A 130 -2.83 -24.81 -9.12
CA TYR A 130 -1.52 -24.72 -9.77
C TYR A 130 -0.36 -25.03 -8.82
N SER A 131 -0.45 -24.66 -7.54
CA SER A 131 0.53 -25.08 -6.53
C SER A 131 0.69 -26.60 -6.45
N LEU A 132 -0.44 -27.34 -6.50
CA LEU A 132 -0.44 -28.81 -6.46
C LEU A 132 0.05 -29.42 -7.78
N MET A 133 -0.36 -28.87 -8.93
CA MET A 133 0.11 -29.32 -10.24
C MET A 133 1.62 -29.16 -10.40
N ALA A 134 2.17 -27.99 -10.05
CA ALA A 134 3.59 -27.69 -10.19
C ALA A 134 4.48 -28.62 -9.35
N ARG A 135 3.92 -29.20 -8.28
CA ARG A 135 4.59 -30.16 -7.39
C ARG A 135 4.37 -31.62 -7.80
N GLY A 136 3.59 -31.88 -8.85
CA GLY A 136 3.33 -33.24 -9.36
C GLY A 136 2.60 -34.14 -8.36
N VAL A 137 1.86 -33.57 -7.41
CA VAL A 137 1.24 -34.34 -6.34
C VAL A 137 -0.06 -34.99 -6.84
N SER A 138 -0.16 -36.31 -6.70
CA SER A 138 -1.41 -37.04 -6.99
C SER A 138 -2.47 -36.69 -5.96
N GLN A 139 -3.59 -36.14 -6.44
CA GLN A 139 -4.68 -35.64 -5.60
C GLN A 139 -6.04 -36.10 -6.15
N ARG A 140 -6.98 -36.36 -5.25
CA ARG A 140 -8.39 -36.60 -5.57
C ARG A 140 -9.27 -35.53 -4.93
N ARG A 141 -10.31 -35.07 -5.63
CA ARG A 141 -11.32 -34.18 -5.06
C ARG A 141 -12.59 -34.95 -4.77
N SER A 142 -13.18 -34.72 -3.61
CA SER A 142 -14.47 -35.30 -3.24
C SER A 142 -15.47 -34.18 -3.01
N ILE A 143 -16.47 -34.07 -3.89
CA ILE A 143 -17.51 -33.04 -3.80
C ILE A 143 -18.46 -33.39 -2.66
N LEU A 144 -18.56 -32.48 -1.68
CA LEU A 144 -19.37 -32.65 -0.48
C LEU A 144 -20.79 -32.10 -0.65
N ARG A 145 -20.93 -30.94 -1.27
CA ARG A 145 -22.22 -30.25 -1.44
C ARG A 145 -22.20 -29.39 -2.70
N VAL A 146 -23.35 -29.32 -3.39
CA VAL A 146 -23.60 -28.34 -4.46
C VAL A 146 -24.92 -27.63 -4.18
N GLY A 147 -25.03 -26.36 -4.56
CA GLY A 147 -26.27 -25.61 -4.32
C GLY A 147 -26.12 -24.12 -4.54
N LEU A 148 -27.13 -23.37 -4.11
CA LEU A 148 -27.12 -21.92 -4.16
C LEU A 148 -26.42 -21.32 -2.94
N ALA A 149 -25.66 -20.26 -3.17
CA ALA A 149 -25.10 -19.37 -2.16
C ALA A 149 -25.45 -17.92 -2.49
N ARG A 150 -25.08 -16.98 -1.60
CA ARG A 150 -25.19 -15.54 -1.87
C ARG A 150 -23.86 -14.99 -2.36
N TRP A 151 -23.89 -14.34 -3.51
CA TRP A 151 -22.78 -13.54 -4.01
C TRP A 151 -22.61 -12.29 -3.12
N PRO A 152 -21.41 -11.67 -3.04
CA PRO A 152 -21.18 -10.52 -2.16
C PRO A 152 -22.10 -9.31 -2.41
N ASP A 153 -22.70 -9.18 -3.59
CA ASP A 153 -23.69 -8.14 -3.91
C ASP A 153 -25.15 -8.53 -3.57
N GLY A 154 -25.36 -9.70 -2.94
CA GLY A 154 -26.65 -10.22 -2.51
C GLY A 154 -27.37 -11.11 -3.52
N ARG A 155 -26.90 -11.20 -4.78
CA ARG A 155 -27.51 -12.07 -5.80
C ARG A 155 -27.30 -13.55 -5.48
N ALA A 156 -28.23 -14.40 -5.90
CA ALA A 156 -28.05 -15.84 -5.85
C ALA A 156 -26.92 -16.27 -6.79
N CYS A 157 -26.10 -17.22 -6.37
CA CYS A 157 -25.01 -17.76 -7.17
C CYS A 157 -24.88 -19.27 -6.99
N ALA A 158 -24.34 -19.95 -8.00
CA ALA A 158 -23.99 -21.36 -7.88
C ALA A 158 -22.75 -21.51 -7.00
N ALA A 159 -22.73 -22.54 -6.16
CA ALA A 159 -21.59 -22.86 -5.33
C ALA A 159 -21.42 -24.38 -5.16
N LYS A 160 -20.18 -24.79 -4.90
CA LYS A 160 -19.84 -26.17 -4.52
C LYS A 160 -18.83 -26.16 -3.38
N SER A 161 -18.91 -27.14 -2.49
CA SER A 161 -17.85 -27.44 -1.55
C SER A 161 -17.29 -28.84 -1.76
N TYR A 162 -16.00 -29.00 -1.51
CA TYR A 162 -15.28 -30.25 -1.70
C TYR A 162 -14.03 -30.31 -0.83
N VAL A 163 -13.49 -31.51 -0.67
CA VAL A 163 -12.19 -31.74 -0.03
C VAL A 163 -11.19 -32.23 -1.06
N ILE A 164 -9.99 -31.66 -1.05
CA ILE A 164 -8.82 -32.19 -1.74
C ILE A 164 -8.14 -33.20 -0.82
N VAL A 165 -7.87 -34.40 -1.32
CA VAL A 165 -7.24 -35.49 -0.58
C VAL A 165 -5.93 -35.89 -1.27
N LEU A 166 -4.86 -36.00 -0.49
CA LEU A 166 -3.55 -36.52 -0.92
C LEU A 166 -3.34 -37.92 -0.35
N GLY A 167 -3.26 -38.93 -1.22
CA GLY A 167 -3.33 -40.34 -0.79
C GLY A 167 -4.64 -40.58 -0.05
N ASP A 168 -4.58 -40.92 1.24
CA ASP A 168 -5.75 -41.10 2.11
C ASP A 168 -5.94 -40.01 3.17
N ARG A 169 -5.19 -38.91 3.07
CA ARG A 169 -5.25 -37.79 4.01
C ARG A 169 -5.94 -36.57 3.39
N PRO A 170 -7.00 -36.03 4.01
CA PRO A 170 -7.59 -34.77 3.56
C PRO A 170 -6.58 -33.64 3.75
N LEU A 171 -6.42 -32.83 2.70
CA LEU A 171 -5.49 -31.69 2.69
C LEU A 171 -6.25 -30.41 3.02
N CYS A 172 -7.24 -30.06 2.20
CA CYS A 172 -8.00 -28.82 2.36
C CYS A 172 -9.47 -28.98 1.96
N TYR A 173 -10.34 -28.32 2.72
CA TYR A 173 -11.74 -28.07 2.42
C TYR A 173 -11.83 -26.77 1.63
N ILE A 174 -12.61 -26.76 0.55
CA ILE A 174 -12.84 -25.57 -0.28
C ILE A 174 -14.33 -25.44 -0.56
N ARG A 175 -14.92 -24.27 -0.26
CA ARG A 175 -16.19 -23.81 -0.82
C ARG A 175 -15.92 -22.74 -1.88
N GLU A 176 -16.33 -23.00 -3.11
CA GLU A 176 -16.26 -22.05 -4.22
C GLU A 176 -17.66 -21.55 -4.55
N SER A 177 -17.83 -20.24 -4.59
CA SER A 177 -19.02 -19.56 -5.09
C SER A 177 -18.68 -18.85 -6.40
N PHE A 178 -19.53 -18.92 -7.40
CA PHE A 178 -19.24 -18.43 -8.76
C PHE A 178 -20.01 -17.16 -9.08
N ASN A 179 -19.37 -16.18 -9.71
CA ASN A 179 -20.03 -14.92 -10.04
C ASN A 179 -21.24 -15.18 -10.95
N PRO A 180 -22.47 -14.77 -10.56
CA PRO A 180 -23.67 -15.03 -11.35
C PRO A 180 -23.69 -14.33 -12.71
N SER A 181 -22.85 -13.31 -12.91
CA SER A 181 -22.63 -12.68 -14.22
C SER A 181 -21.66 -13.46 -15.13
N VAL A 182 -20.93 -14.45 -14.59
CA VAL A 182 -20.05 -15.37 -15.34
C VAL A 182 -20.71 -16.73 -15.50
N ILE A 183 -21.19 -17.29 -14.38
CA ILE A 183 -21.76 -18.63 -14.27
C ILE A 183 -23.21 -18.44 -13.82
N PRO A 184 -24.17 -18.45 -14.76
CA PRO A 184 -25.57 -18.23 -14.45
C PRO A 184 -26.07 -19.28 -13.46
N PRO A 185 -26.68 -18.87 -12.33
CA PRO A 185 -27.13 -19.81 -11.34
C PRO A 185 -28.38 -20.58 -11.78
N ASP A 186 -29.14 -20.11 -12.78
CA ASP A 186 -30.39 -20.66 -13.35
C ASP A 186 -30.84 -21.96 -12.67
N HIS A 187 -31.46 -21.84 -11.50
CA HIS A 187 -31.76 -22.96 -10.62
C HIS A 187 -33.27 -23.08 -10.45
N SER A 188 -33.80 -24.28 -10.69
CA SER A 188 -35.19 -24.63 -10.43
C SER A 188 -35.50 -24.51 -8.92
N TYR A 189 -36.21 -23.44 -8.55
CA TYR A 189 -36.52 -23.09 -7.17
C TYR A 189 -37.46 -24.15 -6.54
N THR A 190 -37.21 -24.53 -5.29
CA THR A 190 -38.20 -25.23 -4.44
C THR A 190 -38.42 -24.36 -3.20
N ASP A 191 -39.68 -24.21 -2.80
CA ASP A 191 -40.28 -23.28 -1.83
C ASP A 191 -39.75 -23.29 -0.36
N GLY A 192 -38.49 -23.64 -0.12
CA GLY A 192 -37.80 -23.49 1.15
C GLY A 192 -36.57 -22.63 0.94
N GLY A 193 -36.51 -21.46 1.60
CA GLY A 193 -35.49 -20.42 1.39
C GLY A 193 -34.02 -20.90 1.43
N ASP A 194 -33.12 -20.02 0.97
CA ASP A 194 -31.71 -20.32 0.73
C ASP A 194 -31.04 -21.04 1.93
N PRO A 195 -30.60 -22.31 1.79
CA PRO A 195 -30.05 -23.05 2.91
C PRO A 195 -28.64 -22.55 3.26
N HIS A 196 -28.46 -22.14 4.52
CA HIS A 196 -27.17 -21.73 5.09
C HIS A 196 -26.07 -22.81 4.85
N TRP A 197 -24.85 -22.39 4.47
CA TRP A 197 -23.77 -23.33 4.16
C TRP A 197 -23.12 -23.94 5.42
N GLY A 198 -23.15 -23.21 6.54
CA GLY A 198 -22.82 -23.73 7.88
C GLY A 198 -21.35 -24.14 8.05
N ASP A 199 -20.51 -23.71 7.12
CA ASP A 199 -19.11 -24.13 6.97
C ASP A 199 -18.12 -23.00 7.27
N GLU A 200 -18.59 -21.85 7.71
CA GLU A 200 -17.77 -20.80 8.31
C GLU A 200 -17.94 -20.85 9.84
N PRO A 201 -16.88 -20.62 10.63
CA PRO A 201 -16.99 -20.46 12.08
C PRO A 201 -18.15 -19.52 12.40
N GLU A 202 -18.95 -19.82 13.43
CA GLU A 202 -19.90 -18.85 13.96
C GLU A 202 -19.12 -17.60 14.35
N THR A 203 -19.14 -16.60 13.47
CA THR A 203 -18.82 -15.26 13.87
C THR A 203 -19.92 -14.92 14.86
N SER A 204 -19.55 -14.54 16.08
CA SER A 204 -20.42 -13.74 16.93
C SER A 204 -20.74 -12.47 16.13
N ASP A 205 -21.75 -12.57 15.28
CA ASP A 205 -22.33 -11.50 14.50
C ASP A 205 -23.52 -11.03 15.33
N PRO A 206 -23.35 -10.00 16.18
CA PRO A 206 -24.51 -9.34 16.71
C PRO A 206 -25.18 -8.67 15.51
N GLY A 207 -26.38 -9.18 15.17
CA GLY A 207 -27.32 -8.43 14.35
C GLY A 207 -27.49 -6.99 14.85
N PRO A 208 -28.05 -6.10 14.03
CA PRO A 208 -27.99 -4.66 14.23
C PRO A 208 -28.78 -4.25 15.48
N THR A 209 -28.08 -4.18 16.62
CA THR A 209 -28.60 -3.58 17.85
C THR A 209 -27.45 -2.99 18.66
N ASP A 210 -27.46 -1.66 18.72
CA ASP A 210 -26.73 -0.77 19.63
C ASP A 210 -25.28 -1.09 19.99
N LEU A 211 -24.36 -0.60 19.16
CA LEU A 211 -23.13 0.02 19.64
C LEU A 211 -22.89 1.30 18.85
N ALA A 212 -23.63 2.36 19.20
CA ALA A 212 -23.18 3.72 19.02
C ALA A 212 -21.93 3.98 19.89
N THR A 213 -20.82 3.30 19.60
CA THR A 213 -19.52 3.94 19.77
C THR A 213 -19.50 5.03 18.73
N ALA A 214 -19.63 6.28 19.18
CA ALA A 214 -19.51 7.45 18.34
C ALA A 214 -18.31 7.30 17.39
N LEU A 215 -18.44 7.80 16.16
CA LEU A 215 -17.27 8.08 15.31
C LEU A 215 -16.20 8.73 16.20
N PRO A 216 -14.91 8.43 15.98
CA PRO A 216 -13.82 9.17 16.59
C PRO A 216 -14.18 10.65 16.62
N ALA A 217 -14.32 11.21 17.82
CA ALA A 217 -14.76 12.58 17.94
C ALA A 217 -13.60 13.42 17.43
N ALA A 218 -13.66 13.86 16.16
CA ALA A 218 -12.86 14.97 15.71
C ALA A 218 -13.18 16.10 16.70
N GLY A 219 -12.28 16.35 17.64
CA GLY A 219 -12.48 17.27 18.76
C GLY A 219 -12.51 18.71 18.26
N HIS A 220 -13.50 19.04 17.42
CA HIS A 220 -13.64 20.29 16.67
C HIS A 220 -13.49 21.50 17.59
N GLU A 221 -13.97 21.40 18.83
CA GLU A 221 -13.92 22.46 19.84
C GLU A 221 -12.50 22.79 20.34
N THR A 222 -11.50 21.92 20.08
CA THR A 222 -10.11 22.10 20.54
C THR A 222 -9.07 22.06 19.41
N SER A 223 -9.51 22.05 18.15
CA SER A 223 -8.62 21.88 17.00
C SER A 223 -8.16 23.21 16.43
N GLN A 224 -6.88 23.53 16.62
CA GLN A 224 -6.24 24.70 16.02
C GLN A 224 -6.06 24.50 14.51
N TYR A 225 -5.84 25.61 13.78
CA TYR A 225 -5.55 25.59 12.33
C TYR A 225 -6.67 25.03 11.43
N GLN A 226 -7.92 24.95 11.91
CA GLN A 226 -9.08 24.73 11.04
C GLN A 226 -9.41 26.01 10.26
N PRO A 227 -9.85 25.92 8.99
CA PRO A 227 -10.33 27.09 8.25
C PRO A 227 -11.52 27.75 8.94
N PRO A 228 -11.66 29.08 8.86
CA PRO A 228 -12.85 29.76 9.33
C PRO A 228 -13.98 29.57 8.30
N TRP A 229 -14.75 28.49 8.45
CA TRP A 229 -15.89 28.18 7.61
C TRP A 229 -17.00 29.23 7.83
N PRO A 230 -17.37 30.04 6.82
CA PRO A 230 -18.39 31.07 6.99
C PRO A 230 -19.79 30.47 7.19
N ASP A 231 -20.07 29.34 6.54
CA ASP A 231 -21.33 28.60 6.65
C ASP A 231 -21.11 27.21 7.25
N THR A 232 -21.38 27.10 8.55
CA THR A 232 -21.26 25.84 9.30
C THR A 232 -22.37 24.83 8.97
N ALA A 233 -23.51 25.29 8.45
CA ALA A 233 -24.60 24.41 8.01
C ALA A 233 -24.28 23.76 6.66
N ALA A 234 -23.71 24.53 5.72
CA ALA A 234 -23.18 24.01 4.48
C ALA A 234 -22.04 23.01 4.74
N LEU A 235 -21.13 23.33 5.67
CA LEU A 235 -20.08 22.39 6.10
C LEU A 235 -20.65 21.07 6.58
N ARG A 236 -21.63 21.10 7.49
CA ARG A 236 -22.29 19.89 8.00
C ARG A 236 -22.92 19.08 6.88
N THR A 237 -23.62 19.75 5.97
CA THR A 237 -24.27 19.10 4.81
C THR A 237 -23.25 18.40 3.92
N THR A 238 -22.13 19.06 3.62
CA THR A 238 -21.07 18.46 2.80
C THR A 238 -20.39 17.29 3.52
N VAL A 239 -20.14 17.41 4.82
CA VAL A 239 -19.61 16.32 5.64
C VAL A 239 -20.52 15.09 5.64
N GLU A 240 -21.85 15.27 5.76
CA GLU A 240 -22.79 14.13 5.65
C GLU A 240 -22.74 13.48 4.26
N ARG A 241 -22.60 14.29 3.20
CA ARG A 241 -22.45 13.75 1.84
C ARG A 241 -21.17 12.90 1.73
N LEU A 242 -20.05 13.38 2.23
CA LEU A 242 -18.78 12.63 2.26
C LEU A 242 -18.88 11.31 3.04
N ARG A 243 -19.62 11.29 4.16
CA ARG A 243 -19.85 10.05 4.92
C ARG A 243 -20.58 8.99 4.11
N GLY A 244 -21.48 9.41 3.22
CA GLY A 244 -22.21 8.50 2.33
C GLY A 244 -21.38 7.96 1.15
N LEU A 245 -20.18 8.49 0.89
CA LEU A 245 -19.34 8.06 -0.23
C LEU A 245 -18.48 6.83 0.12
N PRO A 246 -18.08 6.03 -0.88
CA PRO A 246 -17.12 4.93 -0.69
C PRO A 246 -15.80 5.38 -0.04
N PRO A 247 -15.10 4.49 0.68
CA PRO A 247 -13.75 4.77 1.15
C PRO A 247 -12.77 4.95 -0.01
N LEU A 248 -11.77 5.82 0.14
CA LEU A 248 -10.69 5.98 -0.85
C LEU A 248 -9.71 4.80 -0.78
N VAL A 249 -9.36 4.37 0.44
CA VAL A 249 -8.49 3.21 0.69
C VAL A 249 -9.14 2.17 1.59
N HIS A 250 -8.77 0.91 1.41
CA HIS A 250 -9.21 -0.19 2.25
C HIS A 250 -8.36 -0.29 3.54
N PRO A 251 -8.93 -0.65 4.70
CA PRO A 251 -8.16 -0.89 5.94
C PRO A 251 -6.96 -1.83 5.78
N ASP A 252 -7.08 -2.86 4.95
CA ASP A 252 -5.97 -3.79 4.69
C ASP A 252 -4.79 -3.12 3.95
N GLU A 253 -5.05 -2.11 3.12
CA GLU A 253 -3.98 -1.32 2.48
C GLU A 253 -3.19 -0.51 3.52
N CYS A 254 -3.86 -0.06 4.59
CA CYS A 254 -3.24 0.63 5.73
C CYS A 254 -2.44 -0.34 6.61
N SER A 255 -2.99 -1.54 6.83
CA SER A 255 -2.31 -2.62 7.56
C SER A 255 -1.06 -3.10 6.81
N SER A 256 -1.13 -3.22 5.49
CA SER A 256 0.05 -3.53 4.65
C SER A 256 1.15 -2.48 4.83
N LEU A 257 0.81 -1.19 4.75
CA LEU A 257 1.80 -0.13 4.97
C LEU A 257 2.37 -0.16 6.39
N THR A 258 1.57 -0.51 7.40
CA THR A 258 2.06 -0.68 8.78
C THR A 258 3.13 -1.77 8.84
N ALA A 259 2.92 -2.90 8.17
CA ALA A 259 3.90 -3.98 8.10
C ALA A 259 5.17 -3.54 7.34
N ASP A 260 5.03 -2.83 6.23
CA ASP A 260 6.17 -2.32 5.45
C ASP A 260 7.01 -1.31 6.27
N LEU A 261 6.35 -0.44 7.05
CA LEU A 261 7.03 0.48 7.98
C LEU A 261 7.68 -0.27 9.15
N ALA A 262 7.13 -1.40 9.60
CA ALA A 262 7.76 -2.24 10.61
C ALA A 262 9.09 -2.80 10.09
N GLU A 263 9.19 -3.18 8.81
CA GLU A 263 10.45 -3.59 8.21
C GLU A 263 11.49 -2.46 8.19
N ALA A 264 11.06 -1.21 7.98
CA ALA A 264 11.94 -0.05 8.05
C ALA A 264 12.44 0.23 9.48
N VAL A 265 11.60 0.05 10.50
CA VAL A 265 12.01 0.12 11.92
C VAL A 265 13.14 -0.87 12.22
N HIS A 266 13.09 -2.06 11.63
CA HIS A 266 14.11 -3.10 11.81
C HIS A 266 15.31 -2.97 10.87
N GLY A 267 15.38 -1.93 10.03
CA GLY A 267 16.46 -1.73 9.07
C GLY A 267 16.46 -2.73 7.91
N ARG A 268 15.33 -3.42 7.69
CA ARG A 268 15.13 -4.39 6.60
C ARG A 268 14.43 -3.78 5.38
N ALA A 269 14.00 -2.52 5.47
CA ALA A 269 13.52 -1.72 4.36
C ALA A 269 13.92 -0.25 4.55
N PHE A 270 13.79 0.57 3.51
CA PHE A 270 14.01 2.01 3.60
C PHE A 270 12.81 2.78 3.02
N VAL A 271 12.34 3.80 3.73
CA VAL A 271 11.16 4.57 3.32
C VAL A 271 11.57 5.76 2.46
N LEU A 272 10.89 5.90 1.32
CA LEU A 272 11.00 7.05 0.44
C LEU A 272 9.65 7.73 0.34
N HIS A 273 9.48 8.81 1.11
CA HIS A 273 8.27 9.61 1.16
C HIS A 273 8.45 10.87 0.29
N LEU A 274 7.77 10.93 -0.85
CA LEU A 274 7.96 11.97 -1.87
C LEU A 274 6.64 12.61 -2.30
N GLY A 275 6.68 13.84 -2.79
CA GLY A 275 5.58 14.42 -3.55
C GLY A 275 5.48 15.92 -3.40
N ASP A 276 4.35 16.47 -3.85
CA ASP A 276 4.14 17.90 -3.87
C ASP A 276 3.99 18.49 -2.46
N CYS A 277 4.31 19.78 -2.34
CA CYS A 277 4.13 20.53 -1.12
C CYS A 277 2.62 20.68 -0.81
N ALA A 278 1.83 21.05 -1.81
CA ALA A 278 0.37 20.94 -1.87
C ALA A 278 -0.01 20.48 -3.27
N GLU A 279 -0.92 19.51 -3.36
CA GLU A 279 -1.61 19.21 -4.59
C GLU A 279 -2.62 20.32 -4.91
N THR A 280 -2.92 20.48 -6.19
CA THR A 280 -4.04 21.30 -6.67
C THR A 280 -4.92 20.47 -7.57
N PHE A 281 -6.18 20.82 -7.71
CA PHE A 281 -7.13 20.05 -8.53
C PHE A 281 -6.67 19.97 -9.99
N ALA A 282 -6.08 21.05 -10.51
CA ALA A 282 -5.48 21.09 -11.84
C ALA A 282 -4.30 20.12 -12.06
N MET A 283 -3.72 19.58 -10.98
CA MET A 283 -2.62 18.60 -11.06
C MET A 283 -3.10 17.16 -11.25
N CYS A 284 -4.41 16.91 -11.15
CA CYS A 284 -5.05 15.62 -11.43
C CYS A 284 -5.17 15.38 -12.94
N ASP A 285 -4.04 15.39 -13.64
CA ASP A 285 -3.90 15.11 -15.06
C ASP A 285 -3.07 13.83 -15.26
N THR A 286 -3.43 13.03 -16.27
CA THR A 286 -2.77 11.74 -16.56
C THR A 286 -1.26 11.90 -16.79
N GLY A 287 -0.84 12.93 -17.54
CA GLY A 287 0.56 13.20 -17.80
C GLY A 287 1.32 13.60 -16.54
N ALA A 288 0.74 14.50 -15.74
CA ALA A 288 1.29 14.92 -14.47
C ALA A 288 1.41 13.75 -13.47
N LEU A 289 0.38 12.91 -13.37
CA LEU A 289 0.39 11.71 -12.51
C LEU A 289 1.43 10.68 -12.97
N ALA A 290 1.57 10.45 -14.28
CA ALA A 290 2.62 9.60 -14.84
C ALA A 290 4.02 10.10 -14.48
N ALA A 291 4.25 11.41 -14.57
CA ALA A 291 5.53 12.04 -14.26
C ALA A 291 5.87 11.98 -12.76
N ARG A 292 4.89 12.20 -11.87
CA ARG A 292 5.06 11.99 -10.41
C ARG A 292 5.45 10.55 -10.10
N ARG A 293 4.70 9.59 -10.66
CA ARG A 293 4.97 8.17 -10.48
C ARG A 293 6.38 7.81 -10.97
N ALA A 294 6.79 8.34 -12.12
CA ALA A 294 8.11 8.10 -12.67
C ALA A 294 9.24 8.63 -11.78
N LEU A 295 9.11 9.85 -11.24
CA LEU A 295 10.10 10.40 -10.33
C LEU A 295 10.25 9.54 -9.06
N MET A 296 9.13 9.12 -8.47
CA MET A 296 9.13 8.25 -7.29
C MET A 296 9.82 6.90 -7.58
N HIS A 297 9.47 6.26 -8.70
CA HIS A 297 10.06 4.98 -9.08
C HIS A 297 11.53 5.10 -9.47
N ALA A 298 11.94 6.18 -10.15
CA ALA A 298 13.34 6.43 -10.48
C ALA A 298 14.18 6.55 -9.20
N ALA A 299 13.74 7.37 -8.24
CA ALA A 299 14.40 7.53 -6.95
C ALA A 299 14.43 6.23 -6.13
N ALA A 300 13.32 5.51 -6.08
CA ALA A 300 13.25 4.21 -5.40
C ALA A 300 14.19 3.17 -6.05
N SER A 301 14.28 3.14 -7.38
CA SER A 301 15.15 2.22 -8.10
C SER A 301 16.63 2.47 -7.80
N VAL A 302 17.04 3.73 -7.64
CA VAL A 302 18.42 4.09 -7.25
C VAL A 302 18.74 3.58 -5.84
N LEU A 303 17.83 3.75 -4.89
CA LEU A 303 18.02 3.24 -3.53
C LEU A 303 17.99 1.71 -3.48
N ALA A 304 17.02 1.07 -4.14
CA ALA A 304 16.89 -0.38 -4.19
C ALA A 304 18.15 -1.03 -4.78
N HIS A 305 18.63 -0.53 -5.92
CA HIS A 305 19.89 -0.98 -6.52
C HIS A 305 21.09 -0.67 -5.62
N GLY A 306 21.09 0.50 -4.98
CA GLY A 306 22.19 0.96 -4.15
C GLY A 306 22.37 0.18 -2.84
N LEU A 307 21.26 -0.23 -2.22
CA LEU A 307 21.20 -0.84 -0.89
C LEU A 307 20.99 -2.36 -0.92
N GLY A 308 20.37 -2.89 -1.98
CA GLY A 308 19.89 -4.27 -1.98
C GLY A 308 18.73 -4.53 -0.99
N LEU A 309 18.02 -3.47 -0.59
CA LEU A 309 16.90 -3.51 0.35
C LEU A 309 15.59 -3.12 -0.33
N PRO A 310 14.43 -3.64 0.12
CA PRO A 310 13.11 -3.13 -0.24
C PRO A 310 12.96 -1.63 0.05
N ILE A 311 12.30 -0.92 -0.87
CA ILE A 311 11.99 0.50 -0.73
C ILE A 311 10.49 0.70 -0.57
N VAL A 312 10.07 1.23 0.58
CA VAL A 312 8.67 1.56 0.86
C VAL A 312 8.39 2.95 0.30
N SER A 313 7.72 3.02 -0.85
CA SER A 313 7.43 4.28 -1.53
C SER A 313 6.10 4.86 -1.05
N ILE A 314 6.13 6.09 -0.52
CA ILE A 314 4.94 6.79 -0.01
C ILE A 314 4.80 8.14 -0.74
N GLY A 315 3.68 8.33 -1.43
CA GLY A 315 3.35 9.56 -2.13
C GLY A 315 2.61 10.56 -1.23
N ARG A 316 3.00 11.83 -1.26
CA ARG A 316 2.18 12.98 -0.84
C ARG A 316 1.19 13.29 -1.96
N LEU A 317 0.17 12.45 -2.08
CA LEU A 317 -0.65 12.35 -3.28
C LEU A 317 -2.05 11.83 -2.95
N ALA A 318 -3.04 12.18 -3.77
CA ALA A 318 -4.44 11.80 -3.59
C ALA A 318 -5.06 12.27 -2.27
N GLY A 319 -4.71 13.46 -1.80
CA GLY A 319 -5.31 14.03 -0.59
C GLY A 319 -4.61 15.24 0.00
N GLN A 320 -3.42 15.59 -0.48
CA GLN A 320 -2.58 16.67 0.05
C GLN A 320 -3.02 18.06 -0.44
N TYR A 321 -4.33 18.34 -0.34
CA TYR A 321 -4.98 19.56 -0.83
C TYR A 321 -5.20 20.63 0.25
N ALA A 322 -4.64 20.45 1.45
CA ALA A 322 -4.80 21.38 2.58
C ALA A 322 -3.46 21.81 3.19
N LYS A 323 -3.43 23.02 3.75
CA LYS A 323 -2.24 23.70 4.27
C LYS A 323 -2.55 24.46 5.56
N PRO A 324 -1.76 24.30 6.64
CA PRO A 324 -1.92 25.14 7.81
C PRO A 324 -1.40 26.55 7.52
N ARG A 325 -2.08 27.56 8.05
CA ARG A 325 -1.72 28.99 7.88
C ARG A 325 -1.47 29.65 9.23
N SER A 326 -0.40 30.43 9.32
CA SER A 326 -0.07 31.18 10.54
C SER A 326 -1.04 32.34 10.79
N THR A 327 -1.54 32.96 9.73
CA THR A 327 -2.49 34.09 9.81
C THR A 327 -3.70 33.81 8.91
N PRO A 328 -4.93 34.11 9.37
CA PRO A 328 -6.13 33.92 8.55
C PRO A 328 -6.19 34.81 7.31
N VAL A 329 -5.60 36.00 7.41
CA VAL A 329 -5.48 36.99 6.33
C VAL A 329 -4.03 37.04 5.86
N GLU A 330 -3.85 37.09 4.55
CA GLU A 330 -2.54 37.23 3.91
C GLU A 330 -2.01 38.66 4.12
N PRO A 331 -0.81 38.84 4.71
CA PRO A 331 -0.28 40.16 5.01
C PRO A 331 -0.17 41.04 3.76
N GLY A 332 -0.64 42.29 3.86
CA GLY A 332 -0.53 43.29 2.79
C GLY A 332 -1.55 43.16 1.66
N THR A 333 -2.35 42.09 1.60
CA THR A 333 -3.39 41.93 0.56
C THR A 333 -4.81 42.16 1.08
N GLY A 334 -5.05 41.97 2.39
CA GLY A 334 -6.39 42.00 2.97
C GLY A 334 -7.26 40.80 2.58
N LEU A 335 -6.73 39.87 1.78
CA LEU A 335 -7.43 38.67 1.35
C LEU A 335 -7.25 37.55 2.37
N MET A 336 -8.25 36.68 2.46
CA MET A 336 -8.11 35.41 3.17
C MET A 336 -6.90 34.62 2.63
N SER A 337 -6.14 34.04 3.55
CA SER A 337 -5.02 33.16 3.24
C SER A 337 -5.51 31.98 2.39
N TYR A 338 -4.72 31.57 1.39
CA TYR A 338 -4.94 30.32 0.67
C TYR A 338 -4.64 29.10 1.58
N TYR A 339 -5.63 28.28 1.86
CA TYR A 339 -5.54 27.10 2.74
C TYR A 339 -5.35 25.79 1.96
N GLY A 340 -5.21 25.86 0.63
CA GLY A 340 -5.20 24.69 -0.24
C GLY A 340 -6.55 24.47 -0.92
N ASP A 341 -6.54 23.78 -2.06
CA ASP A 341 -7.71 23.63 -2.94
C ASP A 341 -8.90 22.94 -2.27
N MET A 342 -8.68 22.14 -1.22
CA MET A 342 -9.73 21.53 -0.40
C MET A 342 -10.57 22.55 0.39
N VAL A 343 -10.06 23.79 0.54
CA VAL A 343 -10.68 24.83 1.36
C VAL A 343 -11.07 26.04 0.52
N ASN A 344 -10.14 26.61 -0.25
CA ASN A 344 -10.38 27.80 -1.08
C ASN A 344 -9.46 27.82 -2.31
N GLY A 345 -9.72 28.71 -3.26
CA GLY A 345 -8.85 28.88 -4.43
C GLY A 345 -7.68 29.81 -4.15
N HIS A 346 -6.70 29.81 -5.05
CA HIS A 346 -5.44 30.56 -4.90
C HIS A 346 -5.49 31.96 -5.50
N GLU A 347 -6.42 32.20 -6.41
CA GLU A 347 -6.63 33.41 -7.18
C GLU A 347 -6.78 34.61 -6.23
N ARG A 348 -6.32 35.79 -6.66
CA ARG A 348 -6.39 37.04 -5.87
C ARG A 348 -7.78 37.68 -5.99
N ASP A 349 -8.80 36.90 -5.63
CA ASP A 349 -10.20 37.30 -5.65
C ASP A 349 -10.82 36.98 -4.27
N PRO A 350 -11.46 37.95 -3.59
CA PRO A 350 -12.11 37.73 -2.30
C PRO A 350 -13.12 36.57 -2.28
N ALA A 351 -13.91 36.40 -3.34
CA ALA A 351 -14.90 35.33 -3.43
C ALA A 351 -14.20 33.96 -3.53
N VAL A 352 -13.13 33.88 -4.33
CA VAL A 352 -12.34 32.64 -4.49
C VAL A 352 -11.56 32.29 -3.22
N ARG A 353 -11.12 33.30 -2.45
CA ARG A 353 -10.40 33.12 -1.18
C ARG A 353 -11.32 32.80 0.00
N THR A 354 -12.63 32.91 -0.15
CA THR A 354 -13.58 32.52 0.90
C THR A 354 -13.62 30.98 1.01
N PRO A 355 -13.47 30.40 2.21
CA PRO A 355 -13.59 28.95 2.40
C PRO A 355 -14.93 28.41 1.93
N ASP A 356 -14.90 27.43 1.01
CA ASP A 356 -16.09 26.79 0.44
C ASP A 356 -16.11 25.32 0.85
N PRO A 357 -17.07 24.89 1.70
CA PRO A 357 -17.16 23.50 2.11
C PRO A 357 -17.34 22.50 0.97
N ASN A 358 -17.90 22.87 -0.19
CA ASN A 358 -18.08 21.95 -1.32
C ASN A 358 -16.74 21.45 -1.88
N ARG A 359 -15.65 22.21 -1.69
CA ARG A 359 -14.31 21.79 -2.09
C ARG A 359 -13.80 20.55 -1.35
N LEU A 360 -14.42 20.16 -0.23
CA LEU A 360 -14.15 18.88 0.42
C LEU A 360 -14.61 17.70 -0.46
N LEU A 361 -15.74 17.84 -1.17
CA LEU A 361 -16.20 16.84 -2.14
C LEU A 361 -15.30 16.84 -3.38
N ASP A 362 -14.91 18.01 -3.87
CA ASP A 362 -13.97 18.11 -4.99
C ASP A 362 -12.65 17.41 -4.65
N ALA A 363 -12.11 17.63 -3.46
CA ALA A 363 -10.90 16.96 -2.99
C ALA A 363 -11.07 15.43 -2.96
N TYR A 364 -12.21 14.93 -2.48
CA TYR A 364 -12.52 13.50 -2.52
C TYR A 364 -12.52 12.95 -3.94
N PHE A 365 -13.19 13.62 -4.89
CA PHE A 365 -13.27 13.12 -6.27
C PHE A 365 -11.93 13.16 -7.00
N HIS A 366 -11.10 14.18 -6.78
CA HIS A 366 -9.75 14.24 -7.33
C HIS A 366 -8.83 13.18 -6.70
N ALA A 367 -8.96 12.93 -5.39
CA ALA A 367 -8.26 11.84 -4.72
C ALA A 367 -8.66 10.47 -5.28
N ALA A 368 -9.96 10.23 -5.47
CA ALA A 368 -10.49 8.99 -6.05
C ALA A 368 -9.99 8.77 -7.47
N ALA A 369 -10.02 9.80 -8.33
CA ALA A 369 -9.51 9.73 -9.69
C ALA A 369 -8.02 9.41 -9.73
N THR A 370 -7.25 10.06 -8.84
CA THR A 370 -5.81 9.83 -8.70
C THR A 370 -5.50 8.40 -8.26
N LEU A 371 -6.20 7.89 -7.24
CA LEU A 371 -6.03 6.51 -6.76
C LEU A 371 -6.43 5.48 -7.82
N ASN A 372 -7.50 5.74 -8.56
CA ASN A 372 -7.92 4.88 -9.67
C ASN A 372 -6.82 4.79 -10.75
N TYR A 373 -6.21 5.92 -11.11
CA TYR A 373 -5.06 5.94 -12.02
C TYR A 373 -3.89 5.11 -11.48
N LEU A 374 -3.52 5.31 -10.20
CA LEU A 374 -2.41 4.57 -9.59
C LEU A 374 -2.66 3.06 -9.56
N ARG A 375 -3.87 2.63 -9.18
CA ARG A 375 -4.27 1.21 -9.11
C ARG A 375 -4.28 0.56 -10.49
N ARG A 376 -4.69 1.27 -11.54
CA ARG A 376 -4.67 0.78 -12.94
C ARG A 376 -3.26 0.62 -13.48
N CYS A 377 -2.34 1.50 -13.09
CA CYS A 377 -0.99 1.58 -13.62
C CYS A 377 0.06 0.97 -12.67
N ALA A 378 -0.12 -0.29 -12.28
CA ALA A 378 0.75 -0.99 -11.35
C ALA A 378 2.21 -1.14 -11.84
N ALA A 379 2.46 -1.19 -13.15
CA ALA A 379 3.81 -1.27 -13.69
C ALA A 379 4.50 0.11 -13.66
N PRO A 380 5.80 0.20 -13.32
CA PRO A 380 6.54 1.47 -13.38
C PRO A 380 6.60 2.03 -14.81
N PRO A 381 6.54 3.36 -15.00
CA PRO A 381 6.74 4.00 -16.31
C PRO A 381 8.25 4.05 -16.64
N THR A 382 8.83 2.89 -16.93
CA THR A 382 10.29 2.66 -17.02
C THR A 382 11.00 3.60 -17.98
N THR A 383 10.42 3.90 -19.15
CA THR A 383 10.99 4.86 -20.12
C THR A 383 11.14 6.25 -19.52
N LEU A 384 10.13 6.73 -18.79
CA LEU A 384 10.17 8.04 -18.16
C LEU A 384 11.14 8.05 -16.97
N CYS A 385 11.22 6.94 -16.22
CA CYS A 385 12.20 6.77 -15.15
C CYS A 385 13.63 6.84 -15.69
N ALA A 386 13.93 6.10 -16.76
CA ALA A 386 15.24 6.10 -17.41
C ALA A 386 15.63 7.49 -17.92
N LYS A 387 14.68 8.22 -18.54
CA LYS A 387 14.90 9.60 -18.97
C LYS A 387 15.31 10.52 -17.81
N ILE A 388 14.58 10.46 -16.69
CA ILE A 388 14.88 11.26 -15.49
C ILE A 388 16.29 10.95 -14.95
N LEU A 389 16.66 9.66 -14.90
CA LEU A 389 17.97 9.22 -14.41
C LEU A 389 19.12 9.65 -15.33
N VAL A 390 18.95 9.53 -16.65
CA VAL A 390 19.96 9.99 -17.63
C VAL A 390 20.16 11.49 -17.53
N GLU A 391 19.08 12.28 -17.46
CA GLU A 391 19.18 13.73 -17.31
C GLU A 391 19.92 14.12 -16.03
N ALA A 392 19.65 13.44 -14.91
CA ALA A 392 20.38 13.69 -13.67
C ALA A 392 21.85 13.27 -13.77
N ALA A 393 22.16 12.15 -14.43
CA ALA A 393 23.53 11.71 -14.65
C ALA A 393 24.34 12.71 -15.49
N ASP A 394 23.75 13.26 -16.54
CA ASP A 394 24.40 14.23 -17.43
C ASP A 394 24.73 15.55 -16.72
N ARG A 395 23.94 15.91 -15.69
CA ARG A 395 24.19 17.09 -14.85
C ARG A 395 25.08 16.81 -13.63
N CYS A 396 25.27 15.54 -13.28
CA CYS A 396 26.11 15.13 -12.17
C CYS A 396 27.58 15.20 -12.57
N VAL A 397 28.38 15.99 -11.86
CA VAL A 397 29.83 16.12 -12.11
C VAL A 397 30.65 14.98 -11.49
N GLU A 398 30.13 14.36 -10.44
CA GLU A 398 30.80 13.30 -9.68
C GLU A 398 30.72 11.95 -10.41
N PRO A 399 31.85 11.24 -10.64
CA PRO A 399 31.86 10.00 -11.43
C PRO A 399 30.99 8.88 -10.86
N VAL A 400 31.11 8.60 -9.55
CA VAL A 400 30.44 7.46 -8.92
C VAL A 400 28.90 7.60 -8.93
N PRO A 401 28.31 8.74 -8.49
CA PRO A 401 26.88 8.98 -8.67
C PRO A 401 26.42 8.93 -10.14
N ARG A 402 27.21 9.50 -11.07
CA ARG A 402 26.88 9.51 -12.49
C ARG A 402 26.77 8.08 -13.05
N GLU A 403 27.74 7.24 -12.77
CA GLU A 403 27.77 5.84 -13.21
C GLU A 403 26.62 5.04 -12.63
N LEU A 404 26.32 5.21 -11.33
CA LEU A 404 25.17 4.59 -10.67
C LEU A 404 23.86 4.95 -11.39
N LEU A 405 23.62 6.24 -11.64
CA LEU A 405 22.40 6.69 -12.31
C LEU A 405 22.27 6.12 -13.72
N ARG A 406 23.37 6.08 -14.49
CA ARG A 406 23.38 5.47 -15.83
C ARG A 406 23.16 3.96 -15.79
N ALA A 407 23.74 3.26 -14.82
CA ALA A 407 23.53 1.82 -14.65
C ALA A 407 22.06 1.49 -14.36
N VAL A 408 21.44 2.21 -13.42
CA VAL A 408 20.01 2.03 -13.09
C VAL A 408 19.12 2.39 -14.28
N ALA A 409 19.43 3.45 -15.01
CA ALA A 409 18.70 3.83 -16.23
C ALA A 409 18.77 2.75 -17.32
N GLY A 410 19.94 2.13 -17.49
CA GLY A 410 20.15 1.01 -18.40
C GLY A 410 19.30 -0.20 -18.00
N LEU A 411 19.33 -0.59 -16.72
CA LEU A 411 18.53 -1.69 -16.19
C LEU A 411 17.02 -1.49 -16.43
N LEU A 412 16.51 -0.28 -16.14
CA LEU A 412 15.09 0.04 -16.36
C LEU A 412 14.72 0.02 -17.84
N SER A 413 15.62 0.48 -18.72
CA SER A 413 15.42 0.42 -20.18
C SER A 413 15.36 -1.03 -20.68
N THR A 414 16.25 -1.89 -20.19
CA THR A 414 16.22 -3.33 -20.49
C THR A 414 14.95 -3.99 -19.95
N ALA A 415 14.51 -3.63 -18.74
CA ALA A 415 13.28 -4.15 -18.16
C ALA A 415 12.03 -3.77 -18.96
N ALA A 416 12.01 -2.58 -19.57
CA ALA A 416 10.90 -2.11 -20.40
C ALA A 416 10.62 -3.06 -21.57
N VAL A 417 11.66 -3.60 -22.19
CA VAL A 417 11.58 -4.50 -23.35
C VAL A 417 11.60 -5.99 -22.98
N ALA A 418 11.83 -6.31 -21.71
CA ALA A 418 11.84 -7.70 -21.24
C ALA A 418 10.44 -8.35 -21.27
N PRO A 419 10.33 -9.66 -21.53
CA PRO A 419 9.06 -10.39 -21.49
C PRO A 419 8.35 -10.25 -20.13
N ALA A 420 7.01 -10.30 -20.10
CA ALA A 420 6.22 -10.08 -18.89
C ALA A 420 6.64 -10.98 -17.69
N ARG A 421 6.97 -12.25 -17.94
CA ARG A 421 7.47 -13.19 -16.91
C ARG A 421 8.84 -12.81 -16.32
N SER A 422 9.62 -11.98 -17.02
CA SER A 422 10.91 -11.46 -16.54
C SER A 422 10.77 -10.11 -15.82
N ARG A 423 9.58 -9.50 -15.83
CA ARG A 423 9.28 -8.23 -15.13
C ARG A 423 8.94 -8.42 -13.66
N GLU A 424 8.70 -9.65 -13.21
CA GLU A 424 8.28 -9.98 -11.83
C GLU A 424 9.31 -9.56 -10.77
N LEU A 425 10.61 -9.58 -11.09
CA LEU A 425 11.69 -9.05 -10.24
C LEU A 425 11.53 -7.55 -9.91
N TYR A 426 10.87 -6.77 -10.77
CA TYR A 426 10.62 -5.34 -10.59
C TYR A 426 9.30 -5.02 -9.86
N SER A 427 8.45 -6.03 -9.61
CA SER A 427 7.19 -5.87 -8.89
C SER A 427 7.36 -5.56 -7.39
N SER A 428 8.58 -5.71 -6.86
CA SER A 428 8.93 -5.31 -5.49
C SER A 428 9.11 -3.80 -5.31
N ILE A 429 9.39 -3.06 -6.40
CA ILE A 429 9.56 -1.60 -6.42
C ILE A 429 8.20 -0.89 -6.63
N SER A 430 7.15 -1.63 -7.00
CA SER A 430 5.89 -1.07 -7.53
C SER A 430 4.84 -0.68 -6.48
N ARG A 431 5.05 -0.99 -5.20
CA ARG A 431 4.07 -0.64 -4.16
C ARG A 431 4.23 0.82 -3.77
N LEU A 432 3.41 1.66 -4.40
CA LEU A 432 3.23 3.05 -4.04
C LEU A 432 2.04 3.20 -3.08
N HIS A 433 2.32 3.71 -1.88
CA HIS A 433 1.30 4.11 -0.92
C HIS A 433 1.00 5.60 -1.06
N VAL A 434 -0.13 6.05 -0.52
CA VAL A 434 -0.52 7.46 -0.44
C VAL A 434 -0.57 7.96 0.99
N SER A 435 -0.38 9.27 1.14
CA SER A 435 -0.38 9.96 2.42
C SER A 435 -0.74 11.44 2.25
N HIS A 436 -1.32 12.03 3.30
CA HIS A 436 -1.52 13.48 3.41
C HIS A 436 -1.47 13.94 4.87
N GLU A 437 -1.35 15.25 5.07
CA GLU A 437 -1.50 15.87 6.38
C GLU A 437 -2.95 15.77 6.82
N ALA A 438 -3.22 15.11 7.94
CA ALA A 438 -4.55 14.96 8.52
C ALA A 438 -5.03 16.28 9.13
N LEU A 439 -5.16 17.33 8.31
CA LEU A 439 -5.34 18.71 8.76
C LEU A 439 -6.81 19.08 8.92
N ILE A 440 -7.64 18.78 7.92
CA ILE A 440 -9.05 19.15 7.88
C ILE A 440 -9.86 18.04 8.53
N LEU A 441 -9.98 18.08 9.85
CA LEU A 441 -10.62 17.02 10.63
C LEU A 441 -12.07 16.70 10.21
N PRO A 442 -12.91 17.64 9.73
CA PRO A 442 -14.21 17.27 9.18
C PRO A 442 -14.12 16.31 7.99
N TYR A 443 -13.08 16.43 7.15
CA TYR A 443 -12.84 15.56 6.01
C TYR A 443 -12.37 14.17 6.46
N GLU A 444 -11.36 14.12 7.34
CA GLU A 444 -10.80 12.87 7.87
C GLU A 444 -11.87 12.06 8.64
N ALA A 445 -12.63 12.72 9.51
CA ALA A 445 -13.72 12.08 10.25
C ALA A 445 -14.85 11.61 9.33
N ALA A 446 -15.15 12.34 8.25
CA ALA A 446 -16.16 11.93 7.29
C ALA A 446 -15.76 10.67 6.50
N LEU A 447 -14.46 10.45 6.30
CA LEU A 447 -13.92 9.30 5.56
C LEU A 447 -13.43 8.16 6.48
N THR A 448 -13.60 8.30 7.79
CA THR A 448 -13.32 7.24 8.75
C THR A 448 -14.37 6.13 8.65
N ARG A 449 -13.93 4.88 8.59
CA ARG A 449 -14.77 3.67 8.50
C ARG A 449 -14.37 2.66 9.56
N ARG A 450 -15.33 1.83 9.95
CA ARG A 450 -15.06 0.68 10.81
C ARG A 450 -14.63 -0.50 9.95
N GLY A 451 -13.46 -1.06 10.22
CA GLY A 451 -12.95 -2.25 9.56
C GLY A 451 -13.69 -3.52 10.01
N SER A 452 -13.43 -4.62 9.31
CA SER A 452 -13.93 -5.96 9.68
C SER A 452 -13.38 -6.43 11.03
N ASP A 453 -12.24 -5.89 11.45
CA ASP A 453 -11.61 -6.04 12.76
C ASP A 453 -12.27 -5.19 13.87
N ARG A 454 -13.38 -4.51 13.55
CA ARG A 454 -14.14 -3.60 14.42
C ARG A 454 -13.36 -2.35 14.86
N ARG A 455 -12.18 -2.09 14.28
CA ARG A 455 -11.35 -0.92 14.55
C ARG A 455 -11.69 0.24 13.62
N TRP A 456 -11.38 1.46 14.03
CA TRP A 456 -11.57 2.64 13.19
C TRP A 456 -10.35 2.86 12.31
N TRP A 457 -10.59 3.15 11.03
CA TRP A 457 -9.58 3.45 10.03
C TRP A 457 -10.00 4.72 9.31
N ASP A 458 -9.08 5.67 9.21
CA ASP A 458 -9.25 6.77 8.30
C ASP A 458 -9.05 6.25 6.88
N CYS A 459 -10.13 6.10 6.14
CA CYS A 459 -10.09 5.58 4.78
C CYS A 459 -9.88 6.69 3.74
N SER A 460 -9.45 7.89 4.15
CA SER A 460 -9.01 8.94 3.24
C SER A 460 -7.63 8.65 2.63
N THR A 461 -6.75 7.95 3.35
CA THR A 461 -5.37 7.65 2.93
C THR A 461 -4.75 6.51 3.72
N GLN A 462 -3.62 5.96 3.24
CA GLN A 462 -2.95 4.85 3.93
C GLN A 462 -2.14 5.33 5.14
N LEU A 463 -1.42 6.45 5.01
CA LEU A 463 -0.67 7.07 6.11
C LEU A 463 -1.14 8.51 6.34
N LEU A 464 -1.50 8.79 7.59
CA LEU A 464 -1.77 10.15 8.05
C LEU A 464 -0.48 10.75 8.59
N TRP A 465 -0.18 12.01 8.29
CA TRP A 465 0.77 12.75 9.11
C TRP A 465 0.18 13.95 9.83
N ILE A 466 0.75 14.25 10.98
CA ILE A 466 0.45 15.43 11.78
C ILE A 466 1.60 16.43 11.61
N GLY A 467 1.26 17.66 11.23
CA GLY A 467 2.22 18.75 11.05
C GLY A 467 2.82 19.25 12.37
N ASP A 468 3.95 19.94 12.27
CA ASP A 468 4.66 20.47 13.46
C ASP A 468 3.82 21.46 14.28
N ARG A 469 2.86 22.13 13.63
CA ARG A 469 1.94 23.08 14.29
C ARG A 469 0.74 22.43 14.95
N THR A 470 0.41 21.19 14.58
CA THR A 470 -0.80 20.47 15.02
C THR A 470 -0.46 19.24 15.86
N ARG A 471 0.81 19.04 16.23
CA ARG A 471 1.31 17.88 17.00
C ARG A 471 1.14 17.97 18.51
N ASN A 472 0.45 18.98 19.03
CA ASN A 472 0.23 19.07 20.47
C ASN A 472 -0.65 17.88 20.93
N PRO A 473 -0.18 17.02 21.85
CA PRO A 473 -0.93 15.84 22.28
C PRO A 473 -2.31 16.14 22.89
N ALA A 474 -2.54 17.36 23.35
CA ALA A 474 -3.83 17.81 23.88
C ALA A 474 -4.82 18.30 22.80
N GLN A 475 -4.39 18.49 21.54
CA GLN A 475 -5.23 19.01 20.46
C GLN A 475 -5.92 17.91 19.65
N GLY A 476 -6.95 18.28 18.90
CA GLY A 476 -7.81 17.35 18.17
C GLY A 476 -7.09 16.48 17.15
N HIS A 477 -6.01 16.96 16.51
CA HIS A 477 -5.25 16.18 15.51
C HIS A 477 -4.59 14.94 16.10
N VAL A 478 -3.87 15.07 17.22
CA VAL A 478 -3.24 13.92 17.89
C VAL A 478 -4.29 13.01 18.53
N ARG A 479 -5.39 13.58 19.04
CA ARG A 479 -6.50 12.79 19.59
C ARG A 479 -7.17 11.94 18.50
N PHE A 480 -7.48 12.52 17.35
CA PHE A 480 -8.04 11.81 16.20
C PHE A 480 -7.09 10.70 15.72
N ALA A 481 -5.81 11.01 15.54
CA ALA A 481 -4.82 10.02 15.11
C ALA A 481 -4.62 8.87 16.10
N ALA A 482 -4.86 9.10 17.40
CA ALA A 482 -4.84 8.06 18.42
C ALA A 482 -6.04 7.11 18.34
N GLU A 483 -7.15 7.53 17.74
CA GLU A 483 -8.40 6.76 17.67
C GLU A 483 -8.53 5.91 16.38
N VAL A 484 -7.74 6.22 15.35
CA VAL A 484 -7.68 5.44 14.10
C VAL A 484 -6.47 4.51 14.07
N HIS A 485 -6.54 3.40 13.33
CA HIS A 485 -5.53 2.35 13.28
C HIS A 485 -4.48 2.48 12.15
N ASN A 486 -4.61 3.48 11.28
CA ASN A 486 -3.61 3.80 10.24
C ASN A 486 -2.20 3.97 10.82
N PRO A 487 -1.12 3.69 10.08
CA PRO A 487 0.19 4.19 10.46
C PRO A 487 0.15 5.74 10.48
N VAL A 488 0.72 6.33 11.54
CA VAL A 488 0.71 7.78 11.76
C VAL A 488 2.14 8.30 11.77
N ALA A 489 2.37 9.40 11.07
CA ALA A 489 3.63 10.14 11.14
C ALA A 489 3.48 11.50 11.83
N VAL A 490 4.51 11.96 12.53
CA VAL A 490 4.48 13.27 13.21
C VAL A 490 5.74 14.05 12.89
N LYS A 491 5.58 15.28 12.41
CA LYS A 491 6.71 16.19 12.13
C LYS A 491 7.28 16.73 13.44
N LEU A 492 8.59 16.78 13.60
CA LEU A 492 9.27 17.35 14.77
C LEU A 492 10.16 18.53 14.33
N GLY A 493 9.68 19.75 14.57
CA GLY A 493 10.38 20.98 14.23
C GLY A 493 11.53 21.34 15.18
N PRO A 494 12.24 22.46 14.93
CA PRO A 494 13.41 22.89 15.69
C PRO A 494 13.20 23.16 17.19
N ALA A 495 11.94 23.21 17.65
CA ALA A 495 11.55 23.40 19.04
C ALA A 495 11.08 22.09 19.71
N ALA A 496 11.14 20.96 19.00
CA ALA A 496 10.78 19.66 19.57
C ALA A 496 11.72 19.28 20.72
N THR A 497 11.15 18.69 21.76
CA THR A 497 11.89 18.26 22.95
C THR A 497 11.80 16.75 23.16
N PRO A 498 12.70 16.13 23.95
CA PRO A 498 12.58 14.73 24.35
C PRO A 498 11.20 14.38 24.96
N ARG A 499 10.64 15.29 25.76
CA ARG A 499 9.30 15.14 26.36
C ARG A 499 8.19 15.09 25.33
N ASP A 500 8.33 15.80 24.21
CA ASP A 500 7.37 15.69 23.11
C ASP A 500 7.40 14.29 22.51
N VAL A 501 8.59 13.72 22.30
CA VAL A 501 8.77 12.35 21.79
C VAL A 501 8.12 11.34 22.73
N GLU A 502 8.41 11.42 24.02
CA GLU A 502 7.82 10.55 25.04
C GLU A 502 6.28 10.62 25.03
N SER A 503 5.73 11.83 25.01
CA SER A 503 4.28 12.02 25.01
C SER A 503 3.61 11.54 23.72
N LEU A 504 4.26 11.71 22.57
CA LEU A 504 3.75 11.23 21.28
C LEU A 504 3.81 9.69 21.21
N CYS A 505 4.89 9.07 21.67
CA CYS A 505 4.99 7.62 21.78
C CYS A 505 3.88 7.03 22.65
N ALA A 506 3.71 7.58 23.87
CA ALA A 506 2.67 7.12 24.79
C ALA A 506 1.25 7.27 24.24
N ARG A 507 0.99 8.32 23.44
CA ARG A 507 -0.35 8.62 22.92
C ARG A 507 -0.67 7.89 21.61
N LEU A 508 0.28 7.79 20.70
CA LEU A 508 0.05 7.31 19.33
C LEU A 508 0.50 5.86 19.12
N ASN A 509 1.36 5.32 19.99
CA ASN A 509 1.80 3.93 19.95
C ASN A 509 1.81 3.26 21.35
N PRO A 510 0.68 3.28 22.09
CA PRO A 510 0.65 2.73 23.46
C PRO A 510 0.91 1.23 23.51
N GLU A 511 0.64 0.50 22.42
CA GLU A 511 0.86 -0.94 22.29
C GLU A 511 2.28 -1.29 21.79
N ASN A 512 3.16 -0.30 21.59
CA ASN A 512 4.51 -0.48 21.06
C ASN A 512 4.54 -1.34 19.78
N ARG A 513 3.63 -1.08 18.84
CA ARG A 513 3.53 -1.79 17.57
C ARG A 513 4.56 -1.20 16.58
N PRO A 514 5.52 -2.00 16.07
CA PRO A 514 6.42 -1.52 15.02
C PRO A 514 5.62 -1.07 13.78
N GLY A 515 6.08 0.01 13.14
CA GLY A 515 5.43 0.59 11.96
C GLY A 515 4.19 1.42 12.23
N ARG A 516 3.68 1.46 13.47
CA ARG A 516 2.54 2.32 13.86
C ARG A 516 2.90 3.80 13.88
N LEU A 517 4.03 4.16 14.49
CA LEU A 517 4.43 5.55 14.67
C LEU A 517 5.73 5.86 13.93
N THR A 518 5.67 6.90 13.11
CA THR A 518 6.81 7.47 12.41
C THR A 518 7.08 8.88 12.96
N LEU A 519 8.31 9.18 13.36
CA LEU A 519 8.71 10.53 13.75
C LEU A 519 9.59 11.14 12.65
N ILE A 520 9.23 12.34 12.22
CA ILE A 520 9.82 13.02 11.07
C ILE A 520 10.53 14.30 11.53
N PRO A 521 11.78 14.22 12.02
CA PRO A 521 12.55 15.41 12.36
C PRO A 521 12.85 16.30 11.15
N ARG A 522 12.76 17.61 11.40
CA ARG A 522 13.04 18.72 10.47
C ARG A 522 13.62 19.88 11.25
N LEU A 523 14.87 19.74 11.68
CA LEU A 523 15.51 20.67 12.61
C LEU A 523 16.28 21.77 11.90
N GLY A 524 16.61 21.56 10.62
CA GLY A 524 17.50 22.41 9.84
C GLY A 524 18.94 21.96 10.00
N ALA A 525 19.77 22.17 8.98
CA ALA A 525 21.15 21.67 8.92
C ALA A 525 21.98 22.06 10.15
N GLU A 526 21.83 23.30 10.61
CA GLU A 526 22.59 23.84 11.76
C GLU A 526 22.22 23.17 13.09
N ARG A 527 20.94 22.84 13.30
CA ARG A 527 20.45 22.32 14.59
C ARG A 527 20.39 20.80 14.64
N ALA A 528 20.36 20.14 13.49
CA ALA A 528 20.23 18.70 13.39
C ALA A 528 21.37 17.95 14.10
N VAL A 529 22.59 18.48 14.02
CA VAL A 529 23.81 17.87 14.61
C VAL A 529 23.65 17.66 16.12
N ASP A 530 23.20 18.70 16.84
CA ASP A 530 23.10 18.66 18.30
C ASP A 530 21.72 18.20 18.80
N GLY A 531 20.66 18.48 18.02
CA GLY A 531 19.28 18.24 18.46
C GLY A 531 18.79 16.80 18.28
N LEU A 532 19.23 16.11 17.23
CA LEU A 532 18.72 14.76 16.92
C LEU A 532 19.04 13.69 17.97
N PRO A 533 20.28 13.60 18.52
CA PRO A 533 20.61 12.54 19.48
C PRO A 533 19.66 12.51 20.68
N ALA A 534 19.34 13.68 21.26
CA ALA A 534 18.45 13.76 22.41
C ALA A 534 17.01 13.28 22.11
N LEU A 535 16.51 13.47 20.87
CA LEU A 535 15.20 12.98 20.47
C LEU A 535 15.18 11.46 20.28
N PHE A 536 16.28 10.90 19.74
CA PHE A 536 16.44 9.47 19.56
C PHE A 536 16.54 8.75 20.90
N ASP A 537 17.35 9.27 21.82
CA ASP A 537 17.53 8.72 23.16
C ASP A 537 16.21 8.70 23.95
N ALA A 538 15.34 9.72 23.78
CA ALA A 538 14.02 9.73 24.41
C ALA A 538 13.11 8.59 23.92
N ALA A 539 13.07 8.33 22.61
CA ALA A 539 12.28 7.20 22.09
C ALA A 539 12.84 5.85 22.56
N ALA A 540 14.18 5.72 22.58
CA ALA A 540 14.85 4.54 23.09
C ALA A 540 14.56 4.30 24.58
N ALA A 541 14.55 5.35 25.41
CA ALA A 541 14.26 5.26 26.84
C ALA A 541 12.82 4.77 27.12
N VAL A 542 11.86 5.16 26.27
CA VAL A 542 10.46 4.69 26.35
C VAL A 542 10.28 3.28 25.77
N GLY A 543 11.22 2.80 24.96
CA GLY A 543 11.14 1.49 24.30
C GLY A 543 10.11 1.42 23.16
N SER A 544 9.71 2.57 22.59
CA SER A 544 8.74 2.63 21.49
C SER A 544 9.43 2.38 20.14
N PRO A 545 8.96 1.42 19.31
CA PRO A 545 9.56 1.10 18.02
C PRO A 545 9.16 2.13 16.94
N VAL A 546 9.78 3.30 17.00
CA VAL A 546 9.55 4.42 16.09
C VAL A 546 10.29 4.24 14.76
N CYS A 547 9.61 4.52 13.65
CA CYS A 547 10.26 4.70 12.35
C CYS A 547 10.77 6.15 12.22
N TRP A 548 12.08 6.35 12.07
CA TRP A 548 12.68 7.68 11.94
C TRP A 548 12.89 8.07 10.49
N ILE A 549 12.26 9.17 10.04
CA ILE A 549 12.36 9.64 8.65
C ILE A 549 12.84 11.09 8.61
N CYS A 550 13.92 11.38 7.90
CA CYS A 550 14.44 12.75 7.80
C CYS A 550 13.58 13.61 6.86
N ASP A 551 13.12 14.78 7.33
CA ASP A 551 12.60 15.87 6.48
C ASP A 551 13.61 17.03 6.46
N PRO A 552 14.56 17.01 5.51
CA PRO A 552 15.61 18.01 5.41
C PRO A 552 15.16 19.29 4.70
N MET A 553 13.88 19.47 4.43
CA MET A 553 13.41 20.54 3.53
C MET A 553 12.93 21.75 4.32
N HIS A 554 12.04 21.54 5.28
CA HIS A 554 11.19 22.62 5.75
C HIS A 554 11.89 23.61 6.68
N ALA A 555 12.76 23.13 7.57
CA ALA A 555 13.52 24.00 8.45
C ALA A 555 14.69 24.71 7.73
N ASN A 556 15.08 24.25 6.53
CA ASN A 556 16.05 24.93 5.66
C ASN A 556 15.39 25.94 4.70
N THR A 557 14.18 26.41 5.01
CA THR A 557 13.49 27.44 4.24
C THR A 557 13.89 28.82 4.73
N ARG A 558 14.30 29.71 3.82
CA ARG A 558 14.71 31.09 4.15
C ARG A 558 14.08 32.11 3.19
N MET A 559 13.98 33.36 3.61
CA MET A 559 13.45 34.44 2.76
C MET A 559 14.59 35.11 1.99
N TYR A 560 14.41 35.29 0.68
CA TYR A 560 15.30 36.04 -0.19
C TYR A 560 14.48 36.90 -1.15
N ARG A 561 14.69 38.22 -1.15
CA ARG A 561 13.91 39.20 -1.96
C ARG A 561 12.39 38.99 -1.89
N GLY A 562 11.86 38.73 -0.69
CA GLY A 562 10.42 38.52 -0.47
C GLY A 562 9.88 37.14 -0.90
N GLN A 563 10.74 36.23 -1.37
CA GLN A 563 10.38 34.87 -1.77
C GLN A 563 11.02 33.83 -0.86
N LYS A 564 10.38 32.68 -0.70
CA LYS A 564 10.92 31.56 0.07
C LYS A 564 11.87 30.76 -0.81
N ILE A 565 13.09 30.50 -0.36
CA ILE A 565 14.03 29.64 -1.09
C ILE A 565 14.56 28.54 -0.18
N ARG A 566 15.07 27.47 -0.78
CA ARG A 566 15.81 26.40 -0.10
C ARG A 566 17.07 26.12 -0.89
N ARG A 567 18.21 25.92 -0.22
CA ARG A 567 19.45 25.49 -0.87
C ARG A 567 19.59 23.98 -0.75
N VAL A 568 19.93 23.33 -1.86
CA VAL A 568 20.15 21.88 -1.90
C VAL A 568 21.32 21.49 -1.00
N ASP A 569 22.32 22.36 -0.81
CA ASP A 569 23.45 22.08 0.08
C ASP A 569 23.03 22.00 1.55
N ASP A 570 22.13 22.87 2.00
CA ASP A 570 21.58 22.83 3.37
C ASP A 570 20.72 21.57 3.57
N ILE A 571 19.93 21.22 2.56
CA ILE A 571 19.13 19.98 2.54
C ILE A 571 20.04 18.75 2.67
N VAL A 572 21.10 18.68 1.87
CA VAL A 572 22.07 17.58 1.92
C VAL A 572 22.84 17.57 3.25
N ALA A 573 23.15 18.73 3.83
CA ALA A 573 23.79 18.82 5.14
C ALA A 573 22.91 18.26 6.26
N GLU A 574 21.61 18.55 6.27
CA GLU A 574 20.68 17.97 7.25
C GLU A 574 20.52 16.45 7.07
N ILE A 575 20.49 15.96 5.82
CA ILE A 575 20.52 14.51 5.54
C ILE A 575 21.76 13.87 6.19
N ARG A 576 22.95 14.44 5.97
CA ARG A 576 24.19 13.93 6.56
C ARG A 576 24.16 13.95 8.09
N ALA A 577 23.70 15.05 8.69
CA ALA A 577 23.55 15.17 10.14
C ALA A 577 22.61 14.10 10.71
N PHE A 578 21.50 13.81 10.03
CA PHE A 578 20.56 12.76 10.43
C PHE A 578 21.21 11.38 10.47
N PHE A 579 21.92 11.00 9.41
CA PHE A 579 22.62 9.70 9.37
C PHE A 579 23.78 9.62 10.37
N GLN A 580 24.48 10.73 10.61
CA GLN A 580 25.52 10.82 11.65
C GLN A 580 24.94 10.62 13.05
N ALA A 581 23.82 11.26 13.37
CA ALA A 581 23.12 11.09 14.65
C ALA A 581 22.60 9.65 14.82
N CYS A 582 22.10 9.02 13.76
CA CYS A 582 21.71 7.62 13.77
C CYS A 582 22.89 6.71 14.13
N ARG A 583 24.08 6.94 13.53
CA ARG A 583 25.31 6.21 13.88
C ARG A 583 25.72 6.38 15.33
N ALA A 584 25.68 7.61 15.82
CA ALA A 584 26.15 7.95 17.17
C ALA A 584 25.29 7.29 18.26
N THR A 585 23.98 7.15 18.00
CA THR A 585 23.00 6.62 18.95
C THR A 585 22.65 5.15 18.73
N GLY A 586 23.06 4.56 17.60
CA GLY A 586 22.62 3.21 17.20
C GLY A 586 21.19 3.16 16.66
N THR A 587 20.57 4.31 16.40
CA THR A 587 19.22 4.42 15.84
C THR A 587 19.21 3.99 14.37
N VAL A 588 18.17 3.24 13.97
CA VAL A 588 17.98 2.83 12.58
C VAL A 588 17.44 4.01 11.75
N PRO A 589 18.12 4.42 10.67
CA PRO A 589 17.60 5.44 9.77
C PRO A 589 16.50 4.85 8.87
N GLY A 590 15.24 5.15 9.18
CA GLY A 590 14.08 4.55 8.52
C GLY A 590 13.75 5.14 7.14
N GLY A 591 14.11 6.40 6.83
CA GLY A 591 13.78 6.96 5.52
C GLY A 591 14.07 8.44 5.27
N LEU A 592 13.62 8.92 4.10
CA LEU A 592 13.58 10.34 3.71
C LEU A 592 12.15 10.81 3.41
N HIS A 593 11.89 12.09 3.70
CA HIS A 593 10.67 12.80 3.34
C HIS A 593 11.02 14.08 2.57
N LEU A 594 10.80 14.10 1.25
CA LEU A 594 11.16 15.23 0.39
C LEU A 594 9.95 15.81 -0.33
N GLU A 595 9.92 17.14 -0.43
CA GLU A 595 8.98 17.85 -1.30
C GLU A 595 9.61 18.02 -2.69
N CYS A 596 9.01 17.40 -3.70
CA CYS A 596 9.52 17.37 -5.06
C CYS A 596 8.41 17.55 -6.09
N ALA A 597 8.77 18.15 -7.22
CA ALA A 597 7.93 18.32 -8.40
C ALA A 597 8.47 17.43 -9.53
N PRO A 598 7.61 16.78 -10.32
CA PRO A 598 8.07 16.03 -11.49
C PRO A 598 8.55 16.95 -12.64
N GLU A 599 8.18 18.23 -12.63
CA GLU A 599 8.62 19.20 -13.62
C GLU A 599 10.00 19.79 -13.30
N ALA A 600 10.69 20.27 -14.33
CA ALA A 600 11.97 20.99 -14.19
C ALA A 600 11.77 22.41 -13.62
N VAL A 601 11.33 22.49 -12.36
CA VAL A 601 11.14 23.75 -11.63
C VAL A 601 12.46 24.33 -11.13
N SER A 602 12.52 25.65 -10.99
CA SER A 602 13.68 26.39 -10.46
C SER A 602 13.34 27.03 -9.11
N GLU A 603 12.84 26.21 -8.17
CA GLU A 603 12.36 26.68 -6.87
C GLU A 603 13.44 26.57 -5.77
N CYS A 604 14.29 25.54 -5.82
CA CYS A 604 15.46 25.37 -4.93
C CYS A 604 16.76 25.78 -5.63
N VAL A 605 17.71 26.32 -4.86
CA VAL A 605 19.02 26.80 -5.33
C VAL A 605 20.07 25.69 -5.22
N GLY A 606 20.94 25.58 -6.23
CA GLY A 606 22.03 24.61 -6.24
C GLY A 606 21.62 23.18 -6.56
N GLY A 607 22.51 22.23 -6.26
CA GLY A 607 22.44 20.84 -6.74
C GLY A 607 23.11 20.63 -8.10
N TRP A 608 23.11 19.39 -8.58
CA TRP A 608 23.79 19.01 -9.83
C TRP A 608 23.32 19.83 -11.04
N GLY A 609 24.29 20.42 -11.76
CA GLY A 609 24.06 21.23 -12.95
C GLY A 609 23.27 22.53 -12.75
N ALA A 610 22.99 22.94 -11.51
CA ALA A 610 22.28 24.17 -11.19
C ALA A 610 23.23 25.32 -10.82
N ARG A 611 22.79 26.56 -11.04
CA ARG A 611 23.52 27.75 -10.57
C ARG A 611 23.47 27.83 -9.05
N GLN A 612 24.58 28.21 -8.42
CA GLN A 612 24.68 28.35 -6.97
C GLN A 612 24.22 29.73 -6.43
N SER A 613 23.82 30.64 -7.32
CA SER A 613 23.35 31.97 -6.91
C SER A 613 21.88 31.95 -6.52
N ASP A 614 21.55 32.65 -5.43
CA ASP A 614 20.15 32.86 -5.01
C ASP A 614 19.35 33.67 -6.04
N ASP A 615 20.03 34.44 -6.90
CA ASP A 615 19.41 35.16 -8.02
C ASP A 615 18.97 34.23 -9.16
N SER A 616 19.28 32.93 -9.09
CA SER A 616 18.85 31.94 -10.08
C SER A 616 17.43 31.41 -9.86
N VAL A 617 16.79 31.74 -8.75
CA VAL A 617 15.41 31.36 -8.45
C VAL A 617 14.46 32.17 -9.34
N ALA A 618 13.75 31.50 -10.23
CA ALA A 618 12.66 32.10 -10.98
C ALA A 618 11.46 32.36 -10.05
N GLU A 619 10.53 33.24 -10.43
CA GLU A 619 9.27 33.36 -9.70
C GLU A 619 8.63 31.98 -9.51
N HIS A 620 8.31 31.66 -8.25
CA HIS A 620 7.85 30.33 -7.87
C HIS A 620 6.59 29.93 -8.64
N ARG A 621 6.65 28.75 -9.29
CA ARG A 621 5.45 28.07 -9.79
C ARG A 621 4.69 27.39 -8.65
N THR A 622 5.38 26.99 -7.59
CA THR A 622 4.77 26.47 -6.37
C THR A 622 3.96 27.56 -5.66
N ARG A 623 2.75 27.20 -5.28
CA ARG A 623 1.81 28.06 -4.55
C ARG A 623 2.11 28.10 -3.04
N CYS A 624 3.15 27.40 -2.58
CA CYS A 624 3.50 27.22 -1.18
C CYS A 624 5.01 27.28 -0.91
N ASP A 625 5.68 26.15 -0.63
CA ASP A 625 7.11 26.11 -0.35
C ASP A 625 7.90 25.56 -1.56
N PRO A 626 9.20 25.91 -1.68
CA PRO A 626 10.06 25.45 -2.77
C PRO A 626 10.24 23.94 -2.84
N ARG A 627 9.98 23.35 -4.01
CA ARG A 627 10.14 21.91 -4.26
C ARG A 627 11.46 21.63 -4.97
N LEU A 628 12.00 20.43 -4.75
CA LEU A 628 13.09 19.90 -5.56
C LEU A 628 12.57 19.55 -6.95
N ASN A 629 13.33 19.88 -7.99
CA ASN A 629 13.11 19.29 -9.31
C ASN A 629 13.65 17.84 -9.37
N PRO A 630 13.43 17.10 -10.47
CA PRO A 630 13.86 15.70 -10.57
C PRO A 630 15.37 15.47 -10.32
N VAL A 631 16.22 16.34 -10.86
CA VAL A 631 17.68 16.23 -10.73
C VAL A 631 18.11 16.49 -9.28
N GLN A 632 17.56 17.53 -8.64
CA GLN A 632 17.83 17.86 -7.25
C GLN A 632 17.30 16.77 -6.29
N THR A 633 16.17 16.15 -6.63
CA THR A 633 15.61 15.02 -5.88
C THR A 633 16.59 13.84 -5.90
N LEU A 634 17.10 13.47 -7.07
CA LEU A 634 18.09 12.41 -7.21
C LEU A 634 19.42 12.73 -6.51
N HIS A 635 19.85 13.99 -6.50
CA HIS A 635 21.01 14.42 -5.72
C HIS A 635 20.84 14.13 -4.23
N CYS A 636 19.68 14.48 -3.65
CA CYS A 636 19.38 14.20 -2.24
C CYS A 636 19.30 12.70 -1.95
N VAL A 637 18.69 11.93 -2.85
CA VAL A 637 18.58 10.46 -2.75
C VAL A 637 19.96 9.80 -2.75
N VAL A 638 20.86 10.22 -3.64
CA VAL A 638 22.23 9.69 -3.69
C VAL A 638 23.06 10.14 -2.49
N ALA A 639 22.82 11.35 -1.94
CA ALA A 639 23.45 11.77 -0.69
C ALA A 639 23.09 10.82 0.47
N ALA A 640 21.81 10.46 0.63
CA ALA A 640 21.38 9.49 1.63
C ALA A 640 21.95 8.08 1.38
N LEU A 641 21.98 7.64 0.12
CA LEU A 641 22.59 6.35 -0.25
C LEU A 641 24.07 6.29 0.13
N THR A 642 24.80 7.38 -0.08
CA THR A 642 26.22 7.48 0.29
C THR A 642 26.41 7.31 1.81
N GLU A 643 25.56 7.95 2.60
CA GLU A 643 25.58 7.82 4.06
C GLU A 643 25.24 6.39 4.53
N LEU A 644 24.23 5.76 3.90
CA LEU A 644 23.81 4.38 4.19
C LEU A 644 24.91 3.36 3.86
N ARG A 645 25.62 3.52 2.74
CA ARG A 645 26.76 2.64 2.39
C ARG A 645 27.93 2.82 3.37
N GLY A 646 28.10 4.02 3.92
CA GLY A 646 29.02 4.28 5.03
C GLY A 646 28.69 3.49 6.31
N LEU A 647 27.40 3.23 6.58
CA LEU A 647 26.94 2.38 7.69
C LEU A 647 27.30 0.91 7.47
N SER A 648 27.12 0.42 6.24
CA SER A 648 27.20 -1.00 5.91
C SER A 648 28.63 -1.57 5.84
N ARG A 649 29.68 -0.74 5.91
CA ARG A 649 31.08 -1.21 5.92
C ARG A 649 31.47 -2.03 7.16
N LYS A 650 30.61 -2.13 8.18
CA LYS A 650 30.80 -3.07 9.31
C LYS A 650 30.23 -4.48 9.05
N SER A 651 29.60 -4.76 7.89
CA SER A 651 28.91 -6.05 7.68
C SER A 651 28.89 -6.64 6.26
N LEU A 652 29.65 -6.12 5.29
CA LEU A 652 29.78 -6.77 3.97
C LEU A 652 31.25 -6.97 3.57
N PRO A 653 31.67 -8.19 3.19
CA PRO A 653 33.01 -8.40 2.65
C PRO A 653 33.14 -7.68 1.31
N ALA A 654 34.23 -6.94 1.15
CA ALA A 654 34.59 -6.34 -0.13
C ALA A 654 34.80 -7.45 -1.18
N LYS A 655 33.86 -7.62 -2.10
CA LYS A 655 34.10 -8.30 -3.37
C LYS A 655 33.57 -7.45 -4.53
N GLU A 656 34.55 -6.81 -5.18
CA GLU A 656 34.68 -6.64 -6.63
C GLU A 656 33.47 -6.09 -7.40
N LEU A 657 33.45 -4.75 -7.53
CA LEU A 657 33.05 -4.14 -8.80
C LEU A 657 34.18 -4.41 -9.82
N ASP A 658 34.09 -5.54 -10.51
CA ASP A 658 34.81 -5.75 -11.76
C ASP A 658 33.84 -6.38 -12.78
N VAL A 659 32.89 -5.54 -13.23
CA VAL A 659 32.03 -5.85 -14.38
C VAL A 659 32.17 -4.70 -15.37
N ALA A 660 33.41 -4.46 -15.80
CA ALA A 660 33.72 -3.63 -16.94
C ALA A 660 34.54 -4.45 -17.93
N THR A 661 33.86 -5.28 -18.74
CA THR A 661 34.22 -5.66 -20.12
C THR A 661 33.45 -6.92 -20.52
N THR A 662 32.25 -6.78 -21.10
CA THR A 662 31.74 -7.61 -22.22
C THR A 662 30.28 -7.26 -22.51
N LEU A 663 30.07 -6.17 -23.24
CA LEU A 663 28.87 -6.03 -24.08
C LEU A 663 29.35 -5.66 -25.50
N PRO A 664 29.00 -6.44 -26.54
CA PRO A 664 29.39 -6.13 -27.91
C PRO A 664 28.82 -4.79 -28.37
N ASN A 665 29.64 -4.00 -29.05
CA ASN A 665 29.36 -2.66 -29.60
C ASN A 665 28.24 -2.58 -30.66
N SER A 666 27.36 -3.58 -30.80
CA SER A 666 26.40 -3.66 -31.92
C SER A 666 24.95 -3.22 -31.60
N VAL A 667 24.62 -2.78 -30.38
CA VAL A 667 23.24 -2.37 -30.04
C VAL A 667 23.07 -0.86 -29.87
N HIS A 668 24.15 -0.07 -29.98
CA HIS A 668 24.10 1.36 -29.72
C HIS A 668 23.54 2.23 -30.87
N ARG A 669 23.21 1.65 -32.03
CA ARG A 669 22.86 2.40 -33.25
C ARG A 669 21.43 2.25 -33.78
N GLN A 670 20.56 1.49 -33.12
CA GLN A 670 19.17 1.29 -33.60
C GLN A 670 18.07 1.82 -32.68
N VAL A 671 18.42 2.46 -31.56
CA VAL A 671 17.44 2.98 -30.58
C VAL A 671 17.34 4.50 -30.59
N LEU A 672 18.07 5.19 -31.47
CA LEU A 672 18.02 6.67 -31.57
C LEU A 672 17.15 7.19 -32.72
N ASP A 673 16.55 6.33 -33.55
CA ASP A 673 15.70 6.72 -34.69
C ASP A 673 14.28 6.08 -34.67
N ALA A 674 13.77 5.69 -33.50
CA ALA A 674 12.37 5.26 -33.30
C ALA A 674 11.86 5.73 -31.94
#